data_AF-A0A8V0XAJ4-F1
#
_entry.id   AF-A0A8V0XAJ4-F1
#
_cell.length_a   1.000
_cell.length_b   1.000
_cell.length_c   1.000
_cell.angle_alpha   90.00
_cell.angle_beta   90.00
_cell.angle_gamma   90.00
#
_symmetry.space_group_name_H-M   'P 1'
#
loop_
_entity.id
_entity.type
_entity.pdbx_description
1 polymer ?
#
loop_
_entity_poly.entity_id
_entity_poly.type
_entity_poly.pdbx_seq_one_letter_code
_entity_poly.pdbx_strand_id
1 'polypeptide(L)'
;MMWVPLLACLTAGIVSVPKCQRGPGALLGAVRLLAAVPGLCQRPENRCATSNAVTCTKCLALGPECGWCAQEDFMADSTQKGRCDTVFNLLKRGCQSDFVESPTVHVTIPSDQETNTQVTPGRVSVQLRPGSEASFILKVRPLEKYPVDLYYLVDVSASMHNNIEKLNSVGFALSKKMENISLDFRLGFGSYVDKTVSPYISIHPGRIHNQCSDYNLDCMPPHGYIHVLSLTDNIAEFRNAVNKQKISGNIDTPEGGFDAMLQAAVCQSHIGWRKEAKRLLLVMTDQTSHLALDSKLAGIVIPHDGNCHLKDNVYVKATSMEHPSLGQLSEKLIDNNINVIFAVQGSQFHWYKDLLPLLPGTVARQIESQAANLNDLVVEAYQKLISEVKIQVDNHIQDLNFNITAICPDGSKKTGMEGCKNIGYNQEVLFNVSVTMKGCDTTGGRKYAILKPIGFNETTIINVQKSCACQNGDNAKPKRVWADEIFPDGKQPHCSDSGCSYSRETLPSEECRQHQDQPICSGRGDCIEGKCFCYKNKLGRVYGKYCQMDDFSCPYHQGNLCSGNGECEAGKCKCFADWEGDRCQCSLQSAKQCLNSKGQICSGRGNCVCGKCECTDPRSFGRLCEYCPACNTACEENWNCVQCHHSNNASQAKLDQCKTSCAYLLHYVDQTSECFSGRSYFRVFSIIFIVTFLIGLLVVLIIRQIILQGNSNKVKSSADYRVSATKKIPLTRKRLAAQALQRGMKPKLQPLKPEEERDPSFSHFFDTSHVYNKEKNFGNTLLLPWA
;
A
#
# COMPACT_ATOMS: atom_id res chain seq x y z
N MET A 1 -15.70 56.79 -50.01
CA MET A 1 -14.74 56.22 -50.98
C MET A 1 -14.62 54.73 -50.62
N MET A 2 -14.99 53.77 -51.47
CA MET A 2 -14.34 53.35 -52.74
C MET A 2 -12.96 52.74 -52.43
N TRP A 3 -12.65 51.45 -52.67
CA TRP A 3 -13.28 50.42 -53.55
C TRP A 3 -13.48 49.02 -52.90
N VAL A 4 -14.11 48.12 -53.69
CA VAL A 4 -14.42 46.67 -53.54
C VAL A 4 -14.05 46.05 -54.93
N PRO A 5 -13.76 44.74 -55.18
CA PRO A 5 -14.21 43.47 -54.56
C PRO A 5 -13.04 42.48 -54.32
N LEU A 6 -13.07 41.12 -54.37
CA LEU A 6 -14.00 40.01 -54.73
C LEU A 6 -13.41 38.71 -54.07
N LEU A 7 -14.08 37.62 -53.63
CA LEU A 7 -15.50 37.25 -53.54
C LEU A 7 -15.83 36.43 -52.24
N ALA A 8 -16.19 35.14 -52.39
CA ALA A 8 -16.59 34.15 -51.37
C ALA A 8 -16.14 32.74 -51.88
N CYS A 9 -16.29 31.58 -51.20
CA CYS A 9 -17.44 30.94 -50.53
C CYS A 9 -16.96 29.79 -49.61
N LEU A 10 -17.75 28.96 -48.89
CA LEU A 10 -19.01 28.95 -48.10
C LEU A 10 -19.12 27.47 -47.55
N THR A 11 -19.78 27.06 -46.46
CA THR A 11 -20.65 27.67 -45.42
C THR A 11 -20.41 26.92 -44.08
N ALA A 12 -21.14 27.24 -43.00
CA ALA A 12 -21.28 26.38 -41.81
C ALA A 12 -22.78 26.24 -41.42
N GLY A 13 -23.13 25.21 -40.64
CA GLY A 13 -24.51 24.98 -40.16
C GLY A 13 -24.61 23.89 -39.10
N ILE A 14 -25.05 24.25 -37.90
CA ILE A 14 -25.26 23.38 -36.72
C ILE A 14 -26.79 23.19 -36.53
N VAL A 15 -27.24 22.15 -35.79
CA VAL A 15 -28.31 22.19 -34.75
C VAL A 15 -29.09 20.86 -34.55
N SER A 16 -29.09 20.41 -33.29
CA SER A 16 -30.11 19.61 -32.55
C SER A 16 -30.34 18.08 -32.72
N VAL A 17 -30.64 17.56 -31.53
CA VAL A 17 -31.23 16.28 -31.07
C VAL A 17 -32.33 16.72 -30.04
N PRO A 18 -33.35 15.93 -29.59
CA PRO A 18 -33.81 14.57 -29.94
C PRO A 18 -35.29 14.50 -30.40
N LYS A 19 -35.78 13.28 -30.72
CA LYS A 19 -37.17 12.88 -30.38
C LYS A 19 -37.35 11.35 -30.28
N CYS A 20 -38.40 10.92 -29.56
CA CYS A 20 -38.64 9.52 -29.18
C CYS A 20 -39.53 8.74 -30.17
N GLN A 21 -39.42 7.40 -30.08
CA GLN A 21 -40.42 6.36 -30.40
C GLN A 21 -41.67 6.72 -31.23
N ARG A 22 -41.85 6.02 -32.36
CA ARG A 22 -43.07 5.23 -32.68
C ARG A 22 -42.89 4.39 -33.95
N GLY A 23 -43.58 3.26 -33.98
CA GLY A 23 -44.14 2.66 -35.20
C GLY A 23 -45.64 2.40 -34.95
N PRO A 24 -46.36 1.60 -35.77
CA PRO A 24 -46.00 1.03 -37.07
C PRO A 24 -46.88 1.60 -38.22
N GLY A 25 -46.61 1.27 -39.49
CA GLY A 25 -47.47 1.72 -40.61
C GLY A 25 -47.03 1.25 -42.00
N ALA A 26 -47.82 0.37 -42.61
CA ALA A 26 -47.58 -0.40 -43.84
C ALA A 26 -47.36 0.37 -45.19
N LEU A 27 -46.94 -0.44 -46.20
CA LEU A 27 -47.17 -0.35 -47.67
C LEU A 27 -46.09 0.23 -48.63
N LEU A 28 -45.89 -0.57 -49.70
CA LEU A 28 -45.46 -0.24 -51.08
C LEU A 28 -44.02 0.25 -51.37
N GLY A 29 -43.07 -0.67 -51.24
CA GLY A 29 -42.49 -1.38 -52.41
C GLY A 29 -41.66 -0.63 -53.48
N ALA A 30 -40.35 -0.89 -53.50
CA ALA A 30 -39.53 -0.89 -54.72
C ALA A 30 -38.36 -1.88 -54.59
N VAL A 31 -38.03 -2.62 -55.65
CA VAL A 31 -37.00 -3.69 -55.66
C VAL A 31 -35.58 -3.11 -55.62
N ARG A 32 -34.73 -3.60 -54.69
CA ARG A 32 -33.26 -3.60 -54.86
C ARG A 32 -32.59 -4.86 -54.30
N LEU A 33 -32.09 -5.66 -55.24
CA LEU A 33 -30.95 -6.59 -55.20
C LEU A 33 -30.40 -7.06 -53.84
N LEU A 34 -30.51 -8.36 -53.60
CA LEU A 34 -29.76 -9.08 -52.57
C LEU A 34 -28.26 -9.13 -52.92
N ALA A 35 -27.43 -8.52 -52.08
CA ALA A 35 -26.00 -8.78 -51.99
C ALA A 35 -25.71 -9.54 -50.68
N ALA A 36 -26.10 -10.82 -50.63
CA ALA A 36 -25.91 -11.66 -49.46
C ALA A 36 -24.43 -12.06 -49.33
N VAL A 37 -23.65 -11.29 -48.56
CA VAL A 37 -22.34 -11.74 -48.08
C VAL A 37 -22.57 -12.83 -47.04
N PRO A 38 -22.12 -14.08 -47.25
CA PRO A 38 -22.23 -15.13 -46.25
C PRO A 38 -21.17 -14.89 -45.16
N GLY A 39 -21.51 -14.06 -44.18
CA GLY A 39 -20.71 -13.93 -42.96
C GLY A 39 -20.58 -15.30 -42.30
N LEU A 40 -19.35 -15.80 -42.14
CA LEU A 40 -19.12 -17.08 -41.50
C LEU A 40 -19.53 -16.98 -40.02
N CYS A 41 -20.70 -17.53 -39.69
CA CYS A 41 -20.98 -18.00 -38.35
C CYS A 41 -20.04 -19.17 -38.04
N GLN A 42 -18.79 -18.86 -37.70
CA GLN A 42 -17.90 -19.81 -37.03
C GLN A 42 -18.62 -20.29 -35.78
N ARG A 43 -18.98 -21.59 -35.75
CA ARG A 43 -19.45 -22.21 -34.51
C ARG A 43 -18.33 -22.09 -33.49
N PRO A 44 -18.62 -21.78 -32.20
CA PRO A 44 -17.60 -21.83 -31.17
C PRO A 44 -16.98 -23.24 -31.16
N GLU A 45 -15.66 -23.31 -31.26
CA GLU A 45 -14.96 -24.60 -31.29
C GLU A 45 -15.15 -25.31 -29.95
N ASN A 46 -15.60 -26.56 -30.04
CA ASN A 46 -15.93 -27.36 -28.88
C ASN A 46 -14.66 -27.91 -28.24
N ARG A 47 -14.06 -27.12 -27.34
CA ARG A 47 -12.84 -27.45 -26.59
C ARG A 47 -12.89 -28.77 -25.81
N CYS A 48 -14.06 -29.29 -25.48
CA CYS A 48 -14.18 -30.63 -24.89
C CYS A 48 -13.81 -31.70 -25.92
N ALA A 49 -14.41 -31.62 -27.12
CA ALA A 49 -14.27 -32.60 -28.20
C ALA A 49 -12.96 -32.47 -29.01
N THR A 50 -12.37 -31.27 -29.09
CA THR A 50 -11.05 -31.07 -29.72
C THR A 50 -9.87 -31.36 -28.76
N SER A 51 -10.16 -31.69 -27.50
CA SER A 51 -9.12 -32.06 -26.53
C SER A 51 -8.58 -33.47 -26.74
N ASN A 52 -7.32 -33.70 -26.37
CA ASN A 52 -6.73 -35.04 -26.23
C ASN A 52 -6.98 -35.64 -24.82
N ALA A 53 -8.12 -35.33 -24.18
CA ALA A 53 -8.42 -35.78 -22.82
C ALA A 53 -8.74 -37.28 -22.76
N VAL A 54 -7.73 -38.10 -22.48
CA VAL A 54 -7.82 -39.58 -22.39
C VAL A 54 -8.35 -40.12 -21.04
N THR A 55 -8.71 -39.25 -20.10
CA THR A 55 -9.12 -39.63 -18.73
C THR A 55 -10.20 -38.67 -18.21
N CYS A 56 -11.20 -39.20 -17.50
CA CYS A 56 -12.33 -38.43 -16.94
C CYS A 56 -11.90 -37.16 -16.19
N THR A 57 -10.96 -37.26 -15.24
CA THR A 57 -10.39 -36.11 -14.50
C THR A 57 -9.86 -35.00 -15.40
N LYS A 58 -9.11 -35.34 -16.47
CA LYS A 58 -8.59 -34.35 -17.43
C LYS A 58 -9.68 -33.75 -18.31
N CYS A 59 -10.75 -34.48 -18.59
CA CYS A 59 -11.90 -33.96 -19.32
C CYS A 59 -12.67 -32.93 -18.48
N LEU A 60 -12.97 -33.25 -17.22
CA LEU A 60 -13.69 -32.35 -16.32
C LEU A 60 -12.92 -31.06 -16.01
N ALA A 61 -11.59 -31.10 -16.10
CA ALA A 61 -10.70 -29.96 -15.88
C ALA A 61 -10.68 -28.92 -17.04
N LEU A 62 -11.22 -29.24 -18.22
CA LEU A 62 -11.20 -28.34 -19.40
C LEU A 62 -12.17 -27.16 -19.28
N GLY A 63 -13.22 -27.30 -18.47
CA GLY A 63 -14.29 -26.33 -18.31
C GLY A 63 -15.55 -26.97 -17.73
N PRO A 64 -16.48 -26.18 -17.16
CA PRO A 64 -17.70 -26.68 -16.53
C PRO A 64 -18.69 -27.35 -17.51
N GLU A 65 -18.62 -27.03 -18.80
CA GLU A 65 -19.54 -27.55 -19.83
C GLU A 65 -19.20 -28.98 -20.30
N CYS A 66 -17.97 -29.45 -20.04
CA CYS A 66 -17.52 -30.77 -20.45
C CYS A 66 -18.02 -31.86 -19.49
N GLY A 67 -18.52 -32.97 -20.04
CA GLY A 67 -18.79 -34.21 -19.31
C GLY A 67 -17.97 -35.37 -19.88
N TRP A 68 -17.98 -36.49 -19.18
CA TRP A 68 -17.32 -37.72 -19.60
C TRP A 68 -18.31 -38.88 -19.67
N CYS A 69 -18.29 -39.66 -20.75
CA CYS A 69 -19.12 -40.87 -20.86
C CYS A 69 -18.38 -42.11 -20.33
N ALA A 70 -18.87 -42.66 -19.22
CA ALA A 70 -18.34 -43.86 -18.56
C ALA A 70 -18.90 -45.18 -19.14
N GLN A 71 -19.96 -45.14 -19.94
CA GLN A 71 -20.63 -46.31 -20.53
C GLN A 71 -19.67 -47.16 -21.39
N GLU A 72 -19.59 -48.47 -21.16
CA GLU A 72 -18.57 -49.33 -21.77
C GLU A 72 -18.68 -49.41 -23.30
N ASP A 73 -19.88 -49.64 -23.84
CA ASP A 73 -20.17 -49.80 -25.28
C ASP A 73 -20.16 -48.47 -26.08
N PHE A 74 -20.04 -47.33 -25.41
CA PHE A 74 -20.11 -46.02 -26.04
C PHE A 74 -19.01 -45.81 -27.11
N MET A 75 -19.45 -45.81 -28.37
CA MET A 75 -18.65 -45.57 -29.59
C MET A 75 -17.52 -46.58 -29.83
N ALA A 76 -17.74 -47.86 -29.48
CA ALA A 76 -16.77 -48.95 -29.61
C ALA A 76 -16.09 -49.07 -31.00
N ASP A 77 -16.83 -48.89 -32.09
CA ASP A 77 -16.32 -49.06 -33.46
C ASP A 77 -15.61 -47.82 -34.06
N SER A 78 -15.45 -46.74 -33.29
CA SER A 78 -14.94 -45.46 -33.81
C SER A 78 -13.46 -45.20 -33.46
N THR A 79 -12.68 -44.80 -34.47
CA THR A 79 -11.25 -44.45 -34.32
C THR A 79 -10.99 -43.06 -33.70
N GLN A 80 -12.05 -42.37 -33.22
CA GLN A 80 -11.93 -41.05 -32.58
C GLN A 80 -12.29 -41.12 -31.09
N LYS A 81 -11.51 -40.40 -30.26
CA LYS A 81 -11.59 -40.44 -28.79
C LYS A 81 -12.79 -39.66 -28.23
N GLY A 82 -14.01 -40.07 -28.58
CA GLY A 82 -15.24 -39.31 -28.33
C GLY A 82 -15.80 -39.27 -26.89
N ARG A 83 -15.10 -39.85 -25.89
CA ARG A 83 -15.60 -39.96 -24.50
C ARG A 83 -15.63 -38.65 -23.72
N CYS A 84 -14.88 -37.63 -24.14
CA CYS A 84 -14.96 -36.28 -23.61
C CYS A 84 -15.70 -35.37 -24.61
N ASP A 85 -16.82 -34.79 -24.21
CA ASP A 85 -17.56 -33.80 -24.99
C ASP A 85 -18.45 -32.97 -24.04
N THR A 86 -19.12 -31.94 -24.55
CA THR A 86 -20.26 -31.32 -23.85
C THR A 86 -21.34 -32.36 -23.52
N VAL A 87 -21.98 -32.22 -22.35
CA VAL A 87 -23.06 -33.12 -21.89
C VAL A 87 -24.15 -33.32 -22.95
N PHE A 88 -24.56 -32.24 -23.64
CA PHE A 88 -25.53 -32.29 -24.73
C PHE A 88 -25.10 -33.20 -25.89
N ASN A 89 -23.83 -33.16 -26.31
CA ASN A 89 -23.34 -34.00 -27.38
C ASN A 89 -23.16 -35.46 -26.95
N LEU A 90 -22.78 -35.74 -25.70
CA LEU A 90 -22.70 -37.12 -25.19
C LEU A 90 -24.07 -37.79 -25.22
N LEU A 91 -25.10 -37.13 -24.68
CA LEU A 91 -26.49 -37.59 -24.74
C LEU A 91 -26.96 -37.77 -26.19
N LYS A 92 -26.67 -36.79 -27.07
CA LYS A 92 -27.01 -36.86 -28.50
C LYS A 92 -26.29 -37.98 -29.27
N ARG A 93 -25.12 -38.44 -28.80
CA ARG A 93 -24.39 -39.60 -29.36
C ARG A 93 -24.78 -40.93 -28.71
N GLY A 94 -25.78 -40.95 -27.82
CA GLY A 94 -26.31 -42.17 -27.22
C GLY A 94 -25.65 -42.60 -25.91
N CYS A 95 -24.86 -41.74 -25.25
CA CYS A 95 -24.47 -41.99 -23.87
C CYS A 95 -25.71 -41.88 -22.97
N GLN A 96 -26.02 -42.89 -22.17
CA GLN A 96 -27.11 -42.82 -21.20
C GLN A 96 -26.79 -41.84 -20.07
N SER A 97 -27.80 -41.13 -19.55
CA SER A 97 -27.67 -40.08 -18.52
C SER A 97 -26.84 -40.52 -17.31
N ASP A 98 -27.09 -41.75 -16.87
CA ASP A 98 -26.58 -42.30 -15.61
C ASP A 98 -25.09 -42.68 -15.71
N PHE A 99 -24.54 -42.65 -16.94
CA PHE A 99 -23.12 -42.84 -17.25
C PHE A 99 -22.41 -41.53 -17.67
N VAL A 100 -23.10 -40.38 -17.64
CA VAL A 100 -22.46 -39.07 -17.89
C VAL A 100 -21.91 -38.51 -16.58
N GLU A 101 -20.63 -38.74 -16.34
CA GLU A 101 -19.88 -38.11 -15.26
C GLU A 101 -19.72 -36.61 -15.58
N SER A 102 -20.52 -35.76 -14.91
CA SER A 102 -20.42 -34.30 -14.99
C SER A 102 -20.90 -33.65 -13.69
N PRO A 103 -20.04 -33.56 -12.64
CA PRO A 103 -20.39 -32.94 -11.38
C PRO A 103 -20.93 -31.51 -11.56
N THR A 104 -22.11 -31.26 -11.01
CA THR A 104 -22.78 -29.96 -11.06
C THR A 104 -22.30 -29.02 -9.96
N VAL A 105 -22.33 -27.72 -10.24
CA VAL A 105 -22.09 -26.68 -9.23
C VAL A 105 -23.31 -26.55 -8.34
N HIS A 106 -23.10 -26.60 -7.02
CA HIS A 106 -24.16 -26.44 -6.05
C HIS A 106 -23.77 -25.48 -4.93
N VAL A 107 -24.72 -24.62 -4.56
CA VAL A 107 -24.67 -23.80 -3.34
C VAL A 107 -25.75 -24.33 -2.41
N THR A 108 -25.38 -24.71 -1.20
CA THR A 108 -26.29 -25.15 -0.15
C THR A 108 -26.13 -24.22 1.05
N ILE A 109 -27.21 -23.52 1.39
CA ILE A 109 -27.30 -22.74 2.63
C ILE A 109 -28.00 -23.65 3.66
N PRO A 110 -27.35 -24.06 4.76
CA PRO A 110 -27.98 -24.85 5.79
C PRO A 110 -29.17 -24.10 6.42
N SER A 111 -30.27 -24.80 6.69
CA SER A 111 -31.46 -24.21 7.33
C SER A 111 -31.34 -24.12 8.87
N ASP A 112 -30.31 -24.73 9.46
CA ASP A 112 -30.21 -24.94 10.90
C ASP A 112 -29.44 -23.83 11.63
N GLN A 113 -30.21 -22.99 12.33
CA GLN A 113 -29.91 -22.45 13.67
C GLN A 113 -28.48 -21.97 14.00
N GLU A 114 -27.90 -21.10 13.17
CA GLU A 114 -27.14 -19.97 13.70
C GLU A 114 -27.91 -18.68 13.36
N THR A 115 -28.60 -18.12 14.35
CA THR A 115 -29.44 -16.92 14.21
C THR A 115 -28.58 -15.66 14.18
N ASN A 116 -27.71 -15.55 13.18
CA ASN A 116 -27.04 -14.30 12.83
C ASN A 116 -28.09 -13.21 12.55
N THR A 117 -28.16 -12.23 13.44
CA THR A 117 -29.12 -11.12 13.42
C THR A 117 -28.73 -10.02 12.43
N GLN A 118 -27.47 -9.99 12.04
CA GLN A 118 -26.84 -8.95 11.22
C GLN A 118 -26.30 -9.49 9.88
N VAL A 119 -25.74 -10.70 9.86
CA VAL A 119 -24.93 -11.23 8.75
C VAL A 119 -25.48 -12.58 8.27
N THR A 120 -26.38 -12.56 7.28
CA THR A 120 -27.16 -13.73 6.85
C THR A 120 -26.87 -14.14 5.41
N PRO A 121 -26.49 -15.40 5.11
CA PRO A 121 -26.39 -16.54 6.03
C PRO A 121 -25.08 -16.58 6.82
N GLY A 122 -25.09 -17.23 8.00
CA GLY A 122 -23.86 -17.48 8.79
C GLY A 122 -22.99 -18.62 8.24
N ARG A 123 -23.57 -19.55 7.47
CA ARG A 123 -22.84 -20.66 6.84
C ARG A 123 -23.30 -20.88 5.40
N VAL A 124 -22.37 -21.22 4.51
CA VAL A 124 -22.63 -21.62 3.12
C VAL A 124 -21.76 -22.82 2.80
N SER A 125 -22.29 -23.81 2.10
CA SER A 125 -21.51 -24.89 1.48
C SER A 125 -21.53 -24.71 -0.04
N VAL A 126 -20.36 -24.71 -0.67
CA VAL A 126 -20.20 -24.50 -2.11
C VAL A 126 -19.44 -25.66 -2.72
N GLN A 127 -20.03 -26.33 -3.70
CA GLN A 127 -19.42 -27.41 -4.46
C GLN A 127 -18.99 -26.89 -5.84
N LEU A 128 -17.68 -26.97 -6.15
CA LEU A 128 -17.06 -26.40 -7.35
C LEU A 128 -16.25 -27.45 -8.11
N ARG A 129 -16.17 -27.30 -9.43
CA ARG A 129 -15.23 -28.00 -10.34
C ARG A 129 -14.31 -27.00 -11.05
N PRO A 130 -13.19 -27.41 -11.67
CA PRO A 130 -12.30 -26.47 -12.35
C PRO A 130 -13.02 -25.66 -13.45
N GLY A 131 -12.66 -24.39 -13.56
CA GLY A 131 -13.27 -23.45 -14.50
C GLY A 131 -14.70 -23.01 -14.16
N SER A 132 -15.26 -23.43 -13.02
CA SER A 132 -16.63 -23.08 -12.62
C SER A 132 -16.71 -21.89 -11.65
N GLU A 133 -17.85 -21.20 -11.69
CA GLU A 133 -18.25 -20.15 -10.76
C GLU A 133 -19.50 -20.58 -9.99
N ALA A 134 -19.57 -20.26 -8.70
CA ALA A 134 -20.78 -20.31 -7.88
C ALA A 134 -21.01 -18.95 -7.23
N SER A 135 -22.25 -18.46 -7.22
CA SER A 135 -22.59 -17.14 -6.68
C SER A 135 -23.68 -17.23 -5.62
N PHE A 136 -23.58 -16.44 -4.56
CA PHE A 136 -24.62 -16.31 -3.54
C PHE A 136 -24.75 -14.88 -3.01
N ILE A 137 -25.91 -14.55 -2.43
CA ILE A 137 -26.15 -13.27 -1.79
C ILE A 137 -25.91 -13.39 -0.29
N LEU A 138 -25.00 -12.56 0.22
CA LEU A 138 -24.82 -12.30 1.64
C LEU A 138 -25.51 -10.98 2.00
N LYS A 139 -26.36 -11.00 3.03
CA LYS A 139 -27.00 -9.82 3.62
C LYS A 139 -26.19 -9.31 4.81
N VAL A 140 -25.98 -8.00 4.90
CA VAL A 140 -25.44 -7.33 6.10
C VAL A 140 -26.35 -6.20 6.52
N ARG A 141 -26.81 -6.20 7.77
CA ARG A 141 -27.72 -5.21 8.35
C ARG A 141 -27.11 -4.52 9.58
N PRO A 142 -26.90 -3.19 9.57
CA PRO A 142 -26.50 -2.46 10.76
C PRO A 142 -27.65 -2.35 11.78
N LEU A 143 -27.37 -2.64 13.05
CA LEU A 143 -28.31 -2.40 14.15
C LEU A 143 -28.46 -0.89 14.43
N GLU A 144 -29.59 -0.51 15.01
CA GLU A 144 -29.89 0.88 15.40
C GLU A 144 -28.95 1.41 16.50
N LYS A 145 -28.68 0.58 17.52
CA LYS A 145 -27.80 0.93 18.65
C LYS A 145 -26.90 -0.24 18.96
N TYR A 146 -25.59 -0.03 18.81
CA TYR A 146 -24.57 -0.99 19.25
C TYR A 146 -24.08 -0.65 20.65
N PRO A 147 -23.64 -1.63 21.44
CA PRO A 147 -22.69 -1.38 22.52
C PRO A 147 -21.40 -0.77 21.94
N VAL A 148 -20.78 0.16 22.66
CA VAL A 148 -19.57 0.85 22.19
C VAL A 148 -18.52 0.84 23.30
N ASP A 149 -17.31 0.40 22.94
CA ASP A 149 -16.14 0.45 23.80
C ASP A 149 -15.18 1.51 23.25
N LEU A 150 -14.90 2.55 24.04
CA LEU A 150 -13.97 3.63 23.67
C LEU A 150 -12.76 3.63 24.60
N TYR A 151 -11.60 3.25 24.07
CA TYR A 151 -10.34 3.31 24.79
C TYR A 151 -9.56 4.57 24.41
N TYR A 152 -9.32 5.45 25.38
CA TYR A 152 -8.44 6.60 25.25
C TYR A 152 -6.99 6.15 25.38
N LEU A 153 -6.20 6.33 24.32
CA LEU A 153 -4.78 6.11 24.29
C LEU A 153 -4.08 7.47 24.09
N VAL A 154 -3.49 8.00 25.16
CA VAL A 154 -3.10 9.41 25.21
C VAL A 154 -1.59 9.53 25.43
N ASP A 155 -0.97 10.29 24.53
CA ASP A 155 0.37 10.83 24.65
C ASP A 155 0.46 11.72 25.91
N VAL A 156 1.38 11.39 26.81
CA VAL A 156 1.65 12.15 28.05
C VAL A 156 3.04 12.78 28.08
N SER A 157 3.62 13.06 26.90
CA SER A 157 4.77 13.96 26.75
C SER A 157 4.48 15.36 27.34
N ALA A 158 5.54 16.15 27.51
CA ALA A 158 5.44 17.47 28.14
C ALA A 158 4.61 18.50 27.33
N SER A 159 4.55 18.36 25.99
CA SER A 159 3.73 19.23 25.12
C SER A 159 2.22 19.05 25.36
N MET A 160 1.79 17.82 25.65
CA MET A 160 0.40 17.44 25.85
C MET A 160 -0.22 17.91 27.17
N HIS A 161 0.54 18.58 28.04
CA HIS A 161 0.10 19.09 29.36
C HIS A 161 -1.27 19.78 29.34
N ASN A 162 -1.44 20.80 28.49
CA ASN A 162 -2.68 21.59 28.38
C ASN A 162 -3.88 20.75 27.92
N ASN A 163 -3.63 19.69 27.15
CA ASN A 163 -4.67 18.81 26.63
C ASN A 163 -5.11 17.80 27.70
N ILE A 164 -4.19 17.29 28.52
CA ILE A 164 -4.45 16.37 29.64
C ILE A 164 -5.30 17.05 30.73
N GLU A 165 -4.97 18.30 31.12
CA GLU A 165 -5.79 19.05 32.08
C GLU A 165 -7.25 19.16 31.60
N LYS A 166 -7.44 19.49 30.32
CA LYS A 166 -8.76 19.70 29.75
C LYS A 166 -9.54 18.40 29.53
N LEU A 167 -8.83 17.28 29.30
CA LEU A 167 -9.38 15.96 28.97
C LEU A 167 -10.45 15.47 29.95
N ASN A 168 -10.30 15.74 31.25
CA ASN A 168 -11.31 15.41 32.27
C ASN A 168 -12.69 16.01 31.98
N SER A 169 -12.72 17.26 31.47
CA SER A 169 -13.97 17.94 31.11
C SER A 169 -14.50 17.52 29.75
N VAL A 170 -13.60 17.21 28.80
CA VAL A 170 -13.93 16.78 27.44
C VAL A 170 -14.51 15.36 27.46
N GLY A 171 -13.82 14.39 28.06
CA GLY A 171 -14.29 13.01 28.14
C GLY A 171 -15.64 12.82 28.85
N PHE A 172 -15.93 13.64 29.86
CA PHE A 172 -17.27 13.66 30.50
C PHE A 172 -18.37 14.26 29.61
N ALA A 173 -18.03 15.26 28.78
CA ALA A 173 -18.95 15.77 27.78
C ALA A 173 -19.14 14.78 26.61
N LEU A 174 -18.10 14.01 26.25
CA LEU A 174 -18.26 12.90 25.30
C LEU A 174 -19.14 11.78 25.87
N SER A 175 -18.96 11.34 27.12
CA SER A 175 -19.77 10.25 27.68
C SER A 175 -21.27 10.58 27.60
N LYS A 176 -21.64 11.81 27.96
CA LYS A 176 -23.01 12.33 27.83
C LYS A 176 -23.50 12.49 26.40
N LYS A 177 -22.63 12.75 25.42
CA LYS A 177 -23.02 12.69 24.00
C LYS A 177 -23.24 11.23 23.56
N MET A 178 -22.41 10.31 24.01
CA MET A 178 -22.48 8.88 23.66
C MET A 178 -23.68 8.16 24.32
N GLU A 179 -24.10 8.54 25.53
CA GLU A 179 -25.35 8.08 26.19
C GLU A 179 -26.60 8.28 25.31
N ASN A 180 -26.63 9.30 24.45
CA ASN A 180 -27.72 9.55 23.51
C ASN A 180 -27.64 8.73 22.22
N ILE A 181 -26.49 8.08 21.97
CA ILE A 181 -26.14 7.40 20.71
C ILE A 181 -26.07 5.88 20.90
N SER A 182 -25.60 5.42 22.05
CA SER A 182 -25.53 4.02 22.47
C SER A 182 -26.19 3.87 23.84
N LEU A 183 -26.91 2.75 24.04
CA LEU A 183 -27.48 2.37 25.34
C LEU A 183 -26.45 1.68 26.27
N ASP A 184 -25.25 1.38 25.77
CA ASP A 184 -24.26 0.56 26.46
C ASP A 184 -22.84 1.01 26.05
N PHE A 185 -22.34 2.00 26.78
CA PHE A 185 -21.07 2.68 26.49
C PHE A 185 -20.04 2.45 27.59
N ARG A 186 -18.82 2.08 27.21
CA ARG A 186 -17.69 1.89 28.14
C ARG A 186 -16.47 2.73 27.77
N LEU A 187 -15.76 3.18 28.79
CA LEU A 187 -14.57 4.01 28.70
C LEU A 187 -13.37 3.29 29.35
N GLY A 188 -12.22 3.38 28.70
CA GLY A 188 -10.93 2.96 29.26
C GLY A 188 -9.84 3.99 28.98
N PHE A 189 -8.72 3.91 29.69
CA PHE A 189 -7.61 4.86 29.57
C PHE A 189 -6.24 4.18 29.62
N GLY A 190 -5.28 4.70 28.86
CA GLY A 190 -3.86 4.35 28.91
C GLY A 190 -2.97 5.49 28.42
N SER A 191 -1.77 5.57 28.99
CA SER A 191 -0.78 6.60 28.68
C SER A 191 0.43 6.03 27.93
N TYR A 192 1.05 6.84 27.08
CA TYR A 192 2.32 6.51 26.45
C TYR A 192 3.24 7.74 26.34
N VAL A 193 4.54 7.44 26.26
CA VAL A 193 5.58 8.37 25.81
C VAL A 193 6.39 7.57 24.79
N ASP A 194 7.61 7.12 25.13
CA ASP A 194 8.43 6.26 24.28
C ASP A 194 9.33 5.28 25.05
N LYS A 195 10.07 4.42 24.32
CA LYS A 195 10.97 3.40 24.82
C LYS A 195 11.99 3.97 25.82
N THR A 196 12.11 3.34 26.99
CA THR A 196 12.87 3.85 28.13
C THR A 196 14.38 3.59 28.05
N VAL A 197 14.98 3.90 26.90
CA VAL A 197 16.40 3.72 26.59
C VAL A 197 16.96 4.95 25.87
N SER A 198 18.28 5.09 25.83
CA SER A 198 18.94 6.09 24.98
C SER A 198 18.86 5.63 23.50
N PRO A 199 18.60 6.52 22.51
CA PRO A 199 18.63 7.98 22.61
C PRO A 199 17.34 8.65 23.14
N TYR A 200 16.19 7.97 23.13
CA TYR A 200 14.87 8.56 23.37
C TYR A 200 14.72 9.27 24.72
N ILE A 201 15.41 8.78 25.75
CA ILE A 201 15.40 9.39 27.10
C ILE A 201 16.81 9.77 27.57
N SER A 202 16.90 10.77 28.47
CA SER A 202 18.16 11.06 29.15
C SER A 202 18.41 10.03 30.23
N ILE A 203 19.42 9.18 30.01
CA ILE A 203 19.95 8.23 30.99
C ILE A 203 20.85 8.90 32.06
N HIS A 204 20.94 10.23 32.08
CA HIS A 204 21.69 10.95 33.10
C HIS A 204 21.04 10.75 34.49
N PRO A 205 21.79 10.43 35.57
CA PRO A 205 21.20 10.13 36.87
C PRO A 205 20.29 11.23 37.45
N GLY A 206 20.56 12.49 37.13
CA GLY A 206 19.71 13.63 37.53
C GLY A 206 18.40 13.78 36.74
N ARG A 207 18.21 13.04 35.62
CA ARG A 207 17.02 13.10 34.75
C ARG A 207 16.26 11.77 34.63
N ILE A 208 16.91 10.63 34.88
CA ILE A 208 16.30 9.31 34.66
C ILE A 208 14.98 9.09 35.42
N HIS A 209 14.78 9.77 36.56
CA HIS A 209 13.54 9.76 37.34
C HIS A 209 12.57 10.91 37.03
N ASN A 210 13.04 12.00 36.41
CA ASN A 210 12.25 13.17 36.00
C ASN A 210 12.97 13.84 34.83
N GLN A 211 12.52 13.59 33.59
CA GLN A 211 13.14 14.13 32.38
C GLN A 211 12.93 15.65 32.24
N CYS A 212 11.93 16.20 32.93
CA CYS A 212 11.50 17.59 32.90
C CYS A 212 12.22 18.49 33.93
N SER A 213 13.23 17.95 34.62
CA SER A 213 13.96 18.61 35.72
C SER A 213 14.53 19.98 35.35
N ASP A 214 15.03 20.15 34.12
CA ASP A 214 15.57 21.42 33.60
C ASP A 214 14.55 22.57 33.63
N TYR A 215 13.27 22.24 33.52
CA TYR A 215 12.16 23.20 33.47
C TYR A 215 11.54 23.45 34.86
N ASN A 216 12.10 22.85 35.92
CA ASN A 216 11.53 22.84 37.28
C ASN A 216 10.11 22.23 37.36
N LEU A 217 9.78 21.32 36.43
CA LEU A 217 8.50 20.59 36.41
C LEU A 217 8.65 19.22 37.07
N ASP A 218 7.63 18.82 37.84
CA ASP A 218 7.52 17.47 38.42
C ASP A 218 6.71 16.57 37.47
N CYS A 219 7.42 15.72 36.71
CA CYS A 219 6.84 14.83 35.71
C CYS A 219 7.18 13.36 36.00
N MET A 220 6.34 12.42 35.56
CA MET A 220 6.53 11.00 35.83
C MET A 220 7.83 10.47 35.18
N PRO A 221 8.45 9.42 35.73
CA PRO A 221 9.48 8.67 35.02
C PRO A 221 9.00 8.27 33.62
N PRO A 222 9.90 8.26 32.62
CA PRO A 222 9.55 7.91 31.25
C PRO A 222 9.03 6.46 31.17
N HIS A 223 8.11 6.20 30.25
CA HIS A 223 7.48 4.91 30.04
C HIS A 223 7.01 4.75 28.60
N GLY A 224 7.16 3.54 28.03
CA GLY A 224 6.66 3.23 26.70
C GLY A 224 5.13 3.24 26.64
N TYR A 225 4.49 2.28 27.31
CA TYR A 225 3.03 2.22 27.42
C TYR A 225 2.61 1.73 28.81
N ILE A 226 1.61 2.38 29.40
CA ILE A 226 0.93 2.00 30.63
C ILE A 226 -0.57 1.91 30.39
N HIS A 227 -1.14 0.75 30.67
CA HIS A 227 -2.58 0.59 30.83
C HIS A 227 -3.01 1.16 32.19
N VAL A 228 -3.99 2.06 32.24
CA VAL A 228 -4.38 2.73 33.50
C VAL A 228 -5.76 2.27 33.97
N LEU A 229 -6.70 2.10 33.05
CA LEU A 229 -8.09 1.75 33.34
C LEU A 229 -8.68 0.87 32.25
N SER A 230 -9.13 -0.33 32.64
CA SER A 230 -9.92 -1.25 31.81
C SER A 230 -11.30 -0.68 31.47
N LEU A 231 -11.92 -1.16 30.39
CA LEU A 231 -13.20 -0.68 29.88
C LEU A 231 -14.36 -0.83 30.90
N THR A 232 -14.70 0.30 31.53
CA THR A 232 -15.72 0.43 32.59
C THR A 232 -16.85 1.35 32.14
N ASP A 233 -18.06 1.13 32.66
CA ASP A 233 -19.18 2.07 32.56
C ASP A 233 -19.11 3.17 33.64
N ASN A 234 -18.25 3.01 34.65
CA ASN A 234 -18.07 3.96 35.73
C ASN A 234 -17.28 5.21 35.28
N ILE A 235 -18.00 6.23 34.80
CA ILE A 235 -17.48 7.55 34.43
C ILE A 235 -16.67 8.22 35.57
N ALA A 236 -16.95 7.90 36.84
CA ALA A 236 -16.19 8.44 37.97
C ALA A 236 -14.80 7.80 38.11
N GLU A 237 -14.65 6.50 37.80
CA GLU A 237 -13.35 5.84 37.69
C GLU A 237 -12.53 6.42 36.54
N PHE A 238 -13.14 6.64 35.37
CA PHE A 238 -12.46 7.29 34.24
C PHE A 238 -11.93 8.68 34.62
N ARG A 239 -12.76 9.53 35.23
CA ARG A 239 -12.32 10.86 35.70
C ARG A 239 -11.22 10.75 36.77
N ASN A 240 -11.30 9.78 37.67
CA ASN A 240 -10.27 9.57 38.69
C ASN A 240 -8.96 9.01 38.12
N ALA A 241 -9.00 8.26 37.02
CA ALA A 241 -7.82 7.80 36.30
C ALA A 241 -7.12 8.95 35.56
N VAL A 242 -7.90 9.78 34.84
CA VAL A 242 -7.36 10.93 34.08
C VAL A 242 -6.87 12.06 35.02
N ASN A 243 -7.60 12.40 36.09
CA ASN A 243 -7.15 13.36 37.13
C ASN A 243 -5.82 12.97 37.81
N LYS A 244 -5.43 11.68 37.79
CA LYS A 244 -4.18 11.20 38.40
C LYS A 244 -2.99 11.20 37.44
N GLN A 245 -3.20 11.45 36.15
CA GLN A 245 -2.10 11.53 35.20
C GLN A 245 -1.30 12.81 35.43
N LYS A 246 0.02 12.67 35.43
CA LYS A 246 0.95 13.77 35.19
C LYS A 246 1.57 13.57 33.80
N ILE A 247 2.08 14.65 33.23
CA ILE A 247 3.03 14.55 32.12
C ILE A 247 4.27 13.75 32.52
N SER A 248 5.02 13.33 31.52
CA SER A 248 6.36 12.76 31.57
C SER A 248 7.20 13.43 30.46
N GLY A 249 8.28 12.81 29.99
CA GLY A 249 9.09 13.37 28.92
C GLY A 249 10.11 12.43 28.30
N ASN A 250 10.54 12.81 27.10
CA ASN A 250 11.52 12.22 26.20
C ASN A 250 12.54 13.31 25.76
N ILE A 251 13.40 13.01 24.79
CA ILE A 251 14.49 13.91 24.34
C ILE A 251 14.41 14.24 22.85
N ASP A 252 13.97 13.31 22.01
CA ASP A 252 13.68 13.54 20.60
C ASP A 252 12.22 13.99 20.39
N THR A 253 11.57 13.60 19.30
CA THR A 253 10.31 14.23 18.84
C THR A 253 9.26 13.23 18.37
N PRO A 254 9.60 12.07 17.77
CA PRO A 254 8.61 11.02 17.59
C PRO A 254 8.33 10.27 18.90
N GLU A 255 7.14 9.69 19.01
CA GLU A 255 6.67 8.99 20.23
C GLU A 255 6.44 7.50 19.99
N GLY A 256 6.42 6.71 21.07
CA GLY A 256 6.18 5.25 21.07
C GLY A 256 4.73 4.83 20.82
N GLY A 257 3.88 5.72 20.31
CA GLY A 257 2.44 5.51 20.13
C GLY A 257 2.04 4.22 19.41
N PHE A 258 2.82 3.73 18.44
CA PHE A 258 2.54 2.47 17.76
C PHE A 258 2.81 1.21 18.61
N ASP A 259 3.76 1.22 19.56
CA ASP A 259 3.86 0.16 20.59
C ASP A 259 2.56 0.14 21.42
N ALA A 260 2.15 1.33 21.88
CA ALA A 260 1.00 1.51 22.75
C ALA A 260 -0.31 1.10 22.07
N MET A 261 -0.49 1.44 20.79
CA MET A 261 -1.63 1.02 19.97
C MET A 261 -1.68 -0.50 19.79
N LEU A 262 -0.54 -1.13 19.49
CA LEU A 262 -0.49 -2.57 19.27
C LEU A 262 -0.80 -3.32 20.57
N GLN A 263 -0.20 -2.91 21.69
CA GLN A 263 -0.46 -3.52 23.00
C GLN A 263 -1.94 -3.33 23.42
N ALA A 264 -2.51 -2.14 23.23
CA ALA A 264 -3.94 -1.90 23.45
C ALA A 264 -4.83 -2.76 22.51
N ALA A 265 -4.36 -3.13 21.32
CA ALA A 265 -5.08 -4.01 20.42
C ALA A 265 -5.03 -5.50 20.83
N VAL A 266 -3.85 -6.01 21.20
CA VAL A 266 -3.63 -7.45 21.43
C VAL A 266 -3.85 -7.89 22.88
N CYS A 267 -3.74 -6.99 23.87
CA CYS A 267 -3.97 -7.29 25.29
C CYS A 267 -5.46 -7.34 25.68
N GLN A 268 -6.27 -8.04 24.87
CA GLN A 268 -7.73 -8.12 24.92
C GLN A 268 -8.33 -8.22 26.34
N SER A 269 -7.79 -9.11 27.18
CA SER A 269 -8.26 -9.36 28.55
C SER A 269 -7.91 -8.26 29.55
N HIS A 270 -6.79 -7.54 29.36
CA HIS A 270 -6.37 -6.44 30.25
C HIS A 270 -7.20 -5.18 29.95
N ILE A 271 -7.39 -4.87 28.66
CA ILE A 271 -8.16 -3.72 28.22
C ILE A 271 -9.67 -3.92 28.47
N GLY A 272 -10.16 -5.17 28.37
CA GLY A 272 -11.56 -5.52 28.61
C GLY A 272 -12.46 -5.41 27.39
N TRP A 273 -11.91 -5.50 26.17
CA TRP A 273 -12.67 -5.34 24.92
C TRP A 273 -13.77 -6.40 24.77
N ARG A 274 -15.03 -5.96 24.66
CA ARG A 274 -16.17 -6.85 24.44
C ARG A 274 -16.24 -7.35 23.01
N LYS A 275 -16.91 -8.49 22.76
CA LYS A 275 -16.94 -9.13 21.43
C LYS A 275 -18.07 -8.58 20.54
N GLU A 276 -19.13 -8.10 21.19
CA GLU A 276 -20.37 -7.58 20.66
C GLU A 276 -20.37 -6.06 20.48
N ALA A 277 -19.40 -5.36 21.08
CA ALA A 277 -19.28 -3.90 21.02
C ALA A 277 -18.51 -3.42 19.78
N LYS A 278 -18.84 -2.21 19.31
CA LYS A 278 -18.00 -1.45 18.38
C LYS A 278 -16.78 -0.92 19.14
N ARG A 279 -15.60 -1.44 18.79
CA ARG A 279 -14.32 -1.13 19.44
C ARG A 279 -13.68 0.09 18.80
N LEU A 280 -13.48 1.16 19.57
CA LEU A 280 -12.90 2.43 19.17
C LEU A 280 -11.62 2.71 19.97
N LEU A 281 -10.48 2.82 19.28
CA LEU A 281 -9.21 3.23 19.87
C LEU A 281 -8.93 4.69 19.50
N LEU A 282 -9.05 5.59 20.48
CA LEU A 282 -8.84 7.02 20.30
C LEU A 282 -7.40 7.39 20.67
N VAL A 283 -6.58 7.68 19.65
CA VAL A 283 -5.16 8.00 19.79
C VAL A 283 -4.99 9.51 19.77
N MET A 284 -4.57 10.09 20.90
CA MET A 284 -4.32 11.52 21.05
C MET A 284 -2.81 11.80 21.15
N THR A 285 -2.32 12.80 20.42
CA THR A 285 -0.91 13.26 20.39
C THR A 285 -0.77 14.60 19.65
N ASP A 286 0.32 15.32 19.87
CA ASP A 286 0.76 16.42 19.00
C ASP A 286 2.02 16.11 18.15
N GLN A 287 2.55 14.88 18.22
CA GLN A 287 3.74 14.43 17.49
C GLN A 287 3.48 13.23 16.55
N THR A 288 4.48 12.91 15.73
CA THR A 288 4.54 11.68 14.92
C THR A 288 4.91 10.48 15.79
N SER A 289 4.60 9.25 15.36
CA SER A 289 5.07 8.04 16.06
C SER A 289 6.27 7.40 15.37
N HIS A 290 7.15 6.78 16.16
CA HIS A 290 8.26 5.96 15.66
C HIS A 290 7.78 4.75 14.84
N LEU A 291 8.62 4.33 13.89
CA LEU A 291 8.38 3.18 13.02
C LEU A 291 9.31 2.01 13.37
N ALA A 292 8.96 0.81 12.88
CA ALA A 292 9.87 -0.33 12.89
C ALA A 292 11.22 0.06 12.25
N LEU A 293 12.32 -0.49 12.79
CA LEU A 293 13.72 -0.14 12.50
C LEU A 293 14.25 1.16 13.14
N ASP A 294 13.42 2.09 13.62
CA ASP A 294 13.93 3.28 14.36
C ASP A 294 14.61 2.87 15.67
N SER A 295 14.06 1.83 16.31
CA SER A 295 14.56 1.10 17.48
C SER A 295 16.03 0.67 17.40
N LYS A 296 16.55 0.49 16.17
CA LYS A 296 17.95 0.15 15.92
C LYS A 296 18.93 1.20 16.44
N LEU A 297 18.53 2.47 16.54
CA LEU A 297 19.34 3.54 17.12
C LEU A 297 19.62 3.33 18.61
N ALA A 298 18.71 2.67 19.33
CA ALA A 298 18.89 2.26 20.72
C ALA A 298 19.54 0.86 20.87
N GLY A 299 20.01 0.26 19.78
CA GLY A 299 20.53 -1.11 19.76
C GLY A 299 19.46 -2.21 19.87
N ILE A 300 18.17 -1.86 19.83
CA ILE A 300 17.06 -2.81 19.83
C ILE A 300 16.84 -3.31 18.41
N VAL A 301 17.07 -4.61 18.18
CA VAL A 301 17.04 -5.25 16.84
C VAL A 301 16.22 -6.55 16.80
N ILE A 302 15.38 -6.77 17.82
CA ILE A 302 14.45 -7.92 17.88
C ILE A 302 13.09 -7.42 17.40
N PRO A 303 12.60 -7.84 16.21
CA PRO A 303 11.32 -7.38 15.67
C PRO A 303 10.17 -7.59 16.66
N HIS A 304 9.20 -6.68 16.69
CA HIS A 304 8.01 -6.86 17.52
C HIS A 304 7.29 -8.17 17.13
N ASP A 305 6.92 -9.00 18.10
CA ASP A 305 6.37 -10.34 17.83
C ASP A 305 4.86 -10.35 17.50
N GLY A 306 4.13 -9.36 18.00
CA GLY A 306 2.68 -9.20 17.79
C GLY A 306 1.83 -9.68 18.96
N ASN A 307 2.45 -10.01 20.10
CA ASN A 307 1.78 -10.55 21.28
C ASN A 307 1.60 -9.50 22.39
N CYS A 308 0.77 -9.83 23.38
CA CYS A 308 0.59 -9.01 24.58
C CYS A 308 1.76 -9.20 25.56
N HIS A 309 2.40 -8.10 25.95
CA HIS A 309 3.47 -8.05 26.94
C HIS A 309 3.20 -6.99 28.02
N LEU A 310 1.93 -6.82 28.41
CA LEU A 310 1.59 -6.12 29.64
C LEU A 310 1.88 -7.02 30.85
N LYS A 311 2.58 -6.49 31.85
CA LYS A 311 2.72 -7.07 33.18
C LYS A 311 2.59 -5.94 34.20
N ASP A 312 1.80 -6.14 35.25
CA ASP A 312 1.49 -5.10 36.24
C ASP A 312 1.00 -3.80 35.58
N ASN A 313 0.23 -3.97 34.48
CA ASN A 313 -0.26 -2.96 33.55
C ASN A 313 0.78 -2.14 32.75
N VAL A 314 2.08 -2.46 32.82
CA VAL A 314 3.15 -1.80 32.06
C VAL A 314 3.64 -2.69 30.90
N TYR A 315 3.94 -2.08 29.74
CA TYR A 315 4.54 -2.81 28.61
C TYR A 315 6.02 -3.12 28.86
N VAL A 316 6.32 -4.35 29.30
CA VAL A 316 7.67 -4.74 29.75
C VAL A 316 8.66 -5.05 28.64
N LYS A 317 8.24 -5.01 27.36
CA LYS A 317 9.12 -5.26 26.21
C LYS A 317 9.67 -4.01 25.51
N ALA A 318 9.24 -2.81 25.91
CA ALA A 318 9.65 -1.53 25.30
C ALA A 318 11.16 -1.41 25.08
N THR A 319 11.97 -1.87 26.03
CA THR A 319 13.45 -1.79 26.00
C THR A 319 14.14 -2.95 25.26
N SER A 320 13.38 -3.83 24.60
CA SER A 320 13.88 -5.11 24.06
C SER A 320 13.27 -5.57 22.74
N MET A 321 12.13 -5.01 22.33
CA MET A 321 11.49 -5.25 21.04
C MET A 321 11.40 -3.94 20.24
N GLU A 322 11.52 -4.05 18.92
CA GLU A 322 11.32 -2.94 17.99
C GLU A 322 9.91 -2.35 18.08
N HIS A 323 9.70 -1.17 17.48
CA HIS A 323 8.33 -0.71 17.20
C HIS A 323 7.67 -1.64 16.17
N PRO A 324 6.34 -1.86 16.22
CA PRO A 324 5.66 -2.68 15.23
C PRO A 324 5.68 -2.04 13.84
N SER A 325 5.70 -2.88 12.80
CA SER A 325 5.52 -2.39 11.43
C SER A 325 4.07 -1.97 11.19
N LEU A 326 3.85 -1.02 10.28
CA LEU A 326 2.48 -0.60 9.88
C LEU A 326 1.64 -1.79 9.40
N GLY A 327 2.24 -2.77 8.71
CA GLY A 327 1.54 -3.99 8.27
C GLY A 327 1.09 -4.88 9.43
N GLN A 328 1.95 -5.09 10.42
CA GLN A 328 1.63 -5.86 11.64
C GLN A 328 0.59 -5.15 12.52
N LEU A 329 0.66 -3.82 12.61
CA LEU A 329 -0.35 -3.01 13.29
C LEU A 329 -1.70 -3.09 12.56
N SER A 330 -1.69 -2.98 11.22
CA SER A 330 -2.86 -3.16 10.36
C SER A 330 -3.52 -4.53 10.59
N GLU A 331 -2.75 -5.61 10.52
CA GLU A 331 -3.17 -6.99 10.77
C GLU A 331 -3.83 -7.13 12.16
N LYS A 332 -3.16 -6.69 13.23
CA LYS A 332 -3.65 -6.89 14.61
C LYS A 332 -4.84 -6.00 14.96
N LEU A 333 -5.02 -4.84 14.32
CA LEU A 333 -6.24 -4.04 14.41
C LEU A 333 -7.43 -4.73 13.72
N ILE A 334 -7.22 -5.29 12.52
CA ILE A 334 -8.21 -6.05 11.75
C ILE A 334 -8.64 -7.33 12.48
N ASP A 335 -7.68 -8.11 12.98
CA ASP A 335 -7.92 -9.34 13.75
C ASP A 335 -8.87 -9.07 14.91
N ASN A 336 -8.53 -8.05 15.70
CA ASN A 336 -9.24 -7.66 16.92
C ASN A 336 -10.44 -6.72 16.67
N ASN A 337 -10.86 -6.46 15.42
CA ASN A 337 -12.01 -5.62 15.08
C ASN A 337 -11.95 -4.18 15.63
N ILE A 338 -10.74 -3.61 15.83
CA ILE A 338 -10.55 -2.28 16.41
C ILE A 338 -10.47 -1.20 15.32
N ASN A 339 -11.26 -0.15 15.48
CA ASN A 339 -11.26 1.01 14.60
C ASN A 339 -10.51 2.15 15.29
N VAL A 340 -9.58 2.80 14.59
CA VAL A 340 -8.71 3.83 15.20
C VAL A 340 -9.16 5.23 14.81
N ILE A 341 -9.22 6.13 15.78
CA ILE A 341 -9.43 7.56 15.60
C ILE A 341 -8.13 8.25 15.99
N PHE A 342 -7.35 8.69 15.00
CA PHE A 342 -6.19 9.55 15.23
C PHE A 342 -6.67 10.99 15.43
N ALA A 343 -6.51 11.51 16.64
CA ALA A 343 -6.91 12.84 17.07
C ALA A 343 -5.65 13.68 17.32
N VAL A 344 -5.14 14.30 16.26
CA VAL A 344 -3.76 14.80 16.17
C VAL A 344 -3.72 16.32 16.12
N GLN A 345 -2.91 16.96 16.95
CA GLN A 345 -2.76 18.42 16.95
C GLN A 345 -1.73 18.88 15.89
N GLY A 346 -1.70 20.18 15.58
CA GLY A 346 -0.61 20.78 14.81
C GLY A 346 -0.55 20.35 13.33
N SER A 347 0.64 20.41 12.74
CA SER A 347 0.91 20.03 11.35
C SER A 347 1.05 18.52 11.16
N GLN A 348 1.36 17.79 12.24
CA GLN A 348 1.57 16.35 12.31
C GLN A 348 0.33 15.55 11.87
N PHE A 349 -0.87 16.14 11.94
CA PHE A 349 -2.10 15.60 11.36
C PHE A 349 -1.95 15.09 9.92
N HIS A 350 -1.13 15.76 9.08
CA HIS A 350 -0.91 15.34 7.70
C HIS A 350 -0.18 13.99 7.60
N TRP A 351 0.77 13.71 8.49
CA TRP A 351 1.50 12.44 8.52
C TRP A 351 0.55 11.26 8.79
N TYR A 352 -0.29 11.36 9.83
CA TYR A 352 -1.29 10.33 10.12
C TYR A 352 -2.35 10.18 9.03
N LYS A 353 -2.70 11.27 8.33
CA LYS A 353 -3.63 11.24 7.19
C LYS A 353 -3.07 10.42 6.03
N ASP A 354 -1.77 10.50 5.77
CA ASP A 354 -1.10 9.75 4.70
C ASP A 354 -0.89 8.26 5.05
N LEU A 355 -1.00 7.87 6.33
CA LEU A 355 -1.00 6.48 6.78
C LEU A 355 -2.36 5.76 6.63
N LEU A 356 -3.48 6.49 6.52
CA LEU A 356 -4.83 5.91 6.44
C LEU A 356 -5.02 4.85 5.32
N PRO A 357 -4.39 4.94 4.13
CA PRO A 357 -4.49 3.89 3.10
C PRO A 357 -3.85 2.56 3.49
N LEU A 358 -2.96 2.55 4.48
CA LEU A 358 -2.25 1.35 4.98
C LEU A 358 -2.94 0.74 6.22
N LEU A 359 -3.78 1.53 6.90
CA LEU A 359 -4.49 1.17 8.12
C LEU A 359 -6.01 1.22 7.88
N PRO A 360 -6.65 0.16 7.34
CA PRO A 360 -8.08 0.15 7.09
C PRO A 360 -8.86 0.14 8.42
N GLY A 361 -10.05 0.74 8.42
CA GLY A 361 -10.82 0.94 9.66
C GLY A 361 -10.32 2.12 10.52
N THR A 362 -9.35 2.89 10.04
CA THR A 362 -8.85 4.09 10.74
C THR A 362 -9.34 5.39 10.11
N VAL A 363 -9.40 6.45 10.92
CA VAL A 363 -9.70 7.83 10.50
C VAL A 363 -8.79 8.80 11.23
N ALA A 364 -8.32 9.83 10.54
CA ALA A 364 -7.64 10.97 11.16
C ALA A 364 -8.60 12.16 11.30
N ARG A 365 -8.38 12.97 12.34
CA ARG A 365 -8.94 14.31 12.56
C ARG A 365 -7.88 15.20 13.21
N GLN A 366 -7.93 16.49 12.88
CA GLN A 366 -7.09 17.50 13.51
C GLN A 366 -7.79 18.01 14.77
N ILE A 367 -7.14 17.90 15.94
CA ILE A 367 -7.67 18.50 17.17
C ILE A 367 -7.23 19.96 17.29
N GLU A 368 -8.16 20.77 17.79
CA GLU A 368 -7.87 22.13 18.24
C GLU A 368 -7.11 22.10 19.58
N SER A 369 -6.43 23.19 19.91
CA SER A 369 -5.78 23.39 21.21
C SER A 369 -6.73 23.10 22.38
N GLN A 370 -6.25 22.43 23.43
CA GLN A 370 -7.06 21.96 24.56
C GLN A 370 -8.14 20.93 24.17
N ALA A 371 -8.03 20.30 22.99
CA ALA A 371 -8.95 19.28 22.47
C ALA A 371 -10.43 19.72 22.40
N ALA A 372 -10.68 21.02 22.17
CA ALA A 372 -12.02 21.62 22.25
C ALA A 372 -13.07 20.94 21.35
N ASN A 373 -12.67 20.53 20.15
CA ASN A 373 -13.52 19.89 19.14
C ASN A 373 -13.62 18.35 19.27
N LEU A 374 -12.82 17.71 20.13
CA LEU A 374 -12.66 16.25 20.21
C LEU A 374 -13.99 15.48 20.33
N ASN A 375 -14.94 16.02 21.09
CA ASN A 375 -16.23 15.39 21.33
C ASN A 375 -17.02 15.15 20.04
N ASP A 376 -17.04 16.14 19.15
CA ASP A 376 -17.78 16.07 17.89
C ASP A 376 -17.00 15.27 16.85
N LEU A 377 -15.66 15.36 16.86
CA LEU A 377 -14.79 14.51 16.04
C LEU A 377 -14.99 13.01 16.30
N VAL A 378 -15.15 12.59 17.57
CA VAL A 378 -15.39 11.18 17.93
C VAL A 378 -16.82 10.75 17.56
N VAL A 379 -17.82 11.62 17.75
CA VAL A 379 -19.20 11.35 17.34
C VAL A 379 -19.32 11.20 15.82
N GLU A 380 -18.71 12.10 15.03
CA GLU A 380 -18.63 11.99 13.56
C GLU A 380 -17.90 10.70 13.13
N ALA A 381 -16.78 10.38 13.77
CA ALA A 381 -16.01 9.18 13.46
C ALA A 381 -16.83 7.92 13.69
N TYR A 382 -17.53 7.82 14.84
CA TYR A 382 -18.43 6.71 15.13
C TYR A 382 -19.61 6.64 14.13
N GLN A 383 -20.28 7.76 13.86
CA GLN A 383 -21.38 7.82 12.88
C GLN A 383 -20.93 7.40 11.47
N LYS A 384 -19.70 7.74 11.07
CA LYS A 384 -19.12 7.24 9.82
C LYS A 384 -18.83 5.74 9.87
N LEU A 385 -18.26 5.23 10.97
CA LEU A 385 -17.91 3.81 11.12
C LEU A 385 -19.14 2.89 11.14
N ILE A 386 -20.28 3.33 11.67
CA ILE A 386 -21.53 2.53 11.62
C ILE A 386 -22.27 2.61 10.27
N SER A 387 -21.96 3.60 9.44
CA SER A 387 -22.61 3.83 8.14
C SER A 387 -21.75 3.41 6.93
N GLU A 388 -20.52 2.93 7.13
CA GLU A 388 -19.76 2.20 6.11
C GLU A 388 -19.85 0.67 6.34
N VAL A 389 -20.24 -0.08 5.31
CA VAL A 389 -20.35 -1.54 5.36
C VAL A 389 -19.46 -2.15 4.27
N LYS A 390 -18.44 -2.91 4.68
CA LYS A 390 -17.43 -3.53 3.82
C LYS A 390 -17.23 -4.98 4.23
N ILE A 391 -16.79 -5.83 3.30
CA ILE A 391 -16.45 -7.23 3.57
C ILE A 391 -14.98 -7.47 3.24
N GLN A 392 -14.30 -8.13 4.17
CA GLN A 392 -13.00 -8.75 3.97
C GLN A 392 -13.18 -10.26 3.79
N VAL A 393 -12.39 -10.85 2.89
CA VAL A 393 -12.21 -12.31 2.82
C VAL A 393 -11.02 -12.66 3.71
N ASP A 394 -11.20 -13.68 4.56
CA ASP A 394 -10.18 -14.24 5.42
C ASP A 394 -10.07 -15.77 5.21
N ASN A 395 -8.96 -16.35 5.67
CA ASN A 395 -8.57 -17.74 5.47
C ASN A 395 -8.54 -18.15 3.99
N HIS A 396 -7.94 -17.31 3.13
CA HIS A 396 -7.80 -17.55 1.69
C HIS A 396 -7.32 -18.99 1.37
N ILE A 397 -7.92 -19.55 0.31
CA ILE A 397 -7.68 -20.91 -0.19
C ILE A 397 -7.05 -20.82 -1.57
N GLN A 398 -5.98 -21.59 -1.81
CA GLN A 398 -5.35 -21.69 -3.13
C GLN A 398 -6.30 -22.29 -4.19
N ASP A 399 -6.11 -21.87 -5.44
CA ASP A 399 -6.97 -22.08 -6.62
C ASP A 399 -8.33 -21.38 -6.61
N LEU A 400 -8.77 -20.77 -5.50
CA LEU A 400 -10.03 -20.04 -5.43
C LEU A 400 -9.81 -18.53 -5.57
N ASN A 401 -10.67 -17.88 -6.33
CA ASN A 401 -10.75 -16.43 -6.41
C ASN A 401 -12.17 -15.95 -6.07
N PHE A 402 -12.25 -15.00 -5.13
CA PHE A 402 -13.49 -14.45 -4.58
C PHE A 402 -13.73 -13.06 -5.16
N ASN A 403 -14.74 -12.92 -6.00
CA ASN A 403 -15.19 -11.63 -6.51
C ASN A 403 -16.42 -11.19 -5.70
N ILE A 404 -16.33 -10.01 -5.06
CA ILE A 404 -17.40 -9.45 -4.24
C ILE A 404 -17.93 -8.19 -4.93
N THR A 405 -19.25 -8.13 -5.11
CA THR A 405 -19.95 -6.92 -5.57
C THR A 405 -20.97 -6.51 -4.53
N ALA A 406 -20.75 -5.38 -3.87
CA ALA A 406 -21.73 -4.75 -3.00
C ALA A 406 -22.84 -4.10 -3.84
N ILE A 407 -24.07 -4.22 -3.35
CA ILE A 407 -25.30 -3.64 -3.90
C ILE A 407 -25.91 -2.83 -2.76
N CYS A 408 -25.79 -1.52 -2.87
CA CYS A 408 -26.14 -0.59 -1.80
C CYS A 408 -27.64 -0.22 -1.86
N PRO A 409 -28.24 0.32 -0.77
CA PRO A 409 -29.67 0.66 -0.73
C PRO A 409 -30.11 1.75 -1.73
N ASP A 410 -29.18 2.54 -2.27
CA ASP A 410 -29.40 3.49 -3.37
C ASP A 410 -29.46 2.83 -4.76
N GLY A 411 -29.30 1.51 -4.83
CA GLY A 411 -29.22 0.73 -6.06
C GLY A 411 -27.84 0.74 -6.74
N SER A 412 -26.86 1.45 -6.19
CA SER A 412 -25.50 1.48 -6.73
C SER A 412 -24.79 0.13 -6.53
N LYS A 413 -23.94 -0.23 -7.49
CA LYS A 413 -23.13 -1.45 -7.46
C LYS A 413 -21.66 -1.11 -7.37
N LYS A 414 -20.96 -1.70 -6.41
CA LYS A 414 -19.55 -1.45 -6.10
C LYS A 414 -18.78 -2.77 -6.13
N THR A 415 -17.77 -2.87 -6.99
CA THR A 415 -16.94 -4.08 -7.13
C THR A 415 -15.71 -4.01 -6.23
N GLY A 416 -15.29 -5.16 -5.68
CA GLY A 416 -14.16 -5.25 -4.76
C GLY A 416 -14.44 -4.65 -3.38
N MET A 417 -13.40 -4.10 -2.76
CA MET A 417 -13.38 -3.76 -1.33
C MET A 417 -13.96 -2.37 -0.97
N GLU A 418 -14.52 -1.60 -1.93
CA GLU A 418 -15.10 -0.28 -1.62
C GLU A 418 -16.25 -0.36 -0.60
N GLY A 419 -17.05 -1.42 -0.68
CA GLY A 419 -18.28 -1.61 0.08
C GLY A 419 -19.33 -0.53 -0.21
N CYS A 420 -20.21 -0.31 0.77
CA CYS A 420 -21.22 0.75 0.76
C CYS A 420 -20.96 1.76 1.88
N LYS A 421 -21.46 3.00 1.71
CA LYS A 421 -21.25 4.13 2.61
C LYS A 421 -22.55 4.90 2.83
N ASN A 422 -22.63 5.69 3.89
CA ASN A 422 -23.80 6.47 4.28
C ASN A 422 -25.06 5.60 4.49
N ILE A 423 -24.87 4.35 4.94
CA ILE A 423 -25.94 3.39 5.23
C ILE A 423 -26.68 3.80 6.50
N GLY A 424 -28.01 3.86 6.43
CA GLY A 424 -28.87 4.12 7.57
C GLY A 424 -29.12 2.87 8.43
N TYR A 425 -29.53 3.10 9.68
CA TYR A 425 -29.92 2.04 10.62
C TYR A 425 -30.96 1.07 10.01
N ASN A 426 -30.80 -0.22 10.28
CA ASN A 426 -31.64 -1.32 9.80
C ASN A 426 -31.76 -1.47 8.26
N GLN A 427 -31.04 -0.69 7.44
CA GLN A 427 -30.98 -0.90 5.99
C GLN A 427 -30.14 -2.15 5.66
N GLU A 428 -30.68 -3.04 4.83
CA GLU A 428 -29.93 -4.21 4.34
C GLU A 428 -28.98 -3.79 3.20
N VAL A 429 -27.70 -4.11 3.35
CA VAL A 429 -26.73 -4.11 2.25
C VAL A 429 -26.60 -5.53 1.72
N LEU A 430 -26.69 -5.68 0.40
CA LEU A 430 -26.58 -6.99 -0.26
C LEU A 430 -25.22 -7.12 -0.92
N PHE A 431 -24.51 -8.22 -0.70
CA PHE A 431 -23.24 -8.54 -1.34
C PHE A 431 -23.43 -9.78 -2.21
N ASN A 432 -23.26 -9.63 -3.53
CA ASN A 432 -23.12 -10.78 -4.42
C ASN A 432 -21.68 -11.29 -4.33
N VAL A 433 -21.52 -12.52 -3.87
CA VAL A 433 -20.22 -13.18 -3.69
C VAL A 433 -20.12 -14.29 -4.73
N SER A 434 -19.26 -14.09 -5.73
CA SER A 434 -18.89 -15.09 -6.73
C SER A 434 -17.58 -15.78 -6.35
N VAL A 435 -17.61 -17.11 -6.24
CA VAL A 435 -16.46 -17.95 -5.95
C VAL A 435 -16.09 -18.72 -7.22
N THR A 436 -14.89 -18.49 -7.74
CA THR A 436 -14.38 -19.12 -8.97
C THR A 436 -13.23 -20.07 -8.63
N MET A 437 -13.17 -21.26 -9.26
CA MET A 437 -12.08 -22.21 -9.05
C MET A 437 -11.23 -22.39 -10.32
N LYS A 438 -9.94 -22.04 -10.25
CA LYS A 438 -8.99 -22.14 -11.37
C LYS A 438 -8.52 -23.56 -11.65
N GLY A 439 -8.25 -24.34 -10.61
CA GLY A 439 -7.57 -25.63 -10.70
C GLY A 439 -8.03 -26.62 -9.62
N CYS A 440 -7.42 -27.81 -9.63
CA CYS A 440 -7.79 -28.92 -8.75
C CYS A 440 -6.54 -29.60 -8.17
N ASP A 441 -5.63 -28.82 -7.59
CA ASP A 441 -4.52 -29.40 -6.82
C ASP A 441 -5.06 -30.00 -5.52
N THR A 442 -4.80 -31.31 -5.36
CA THR A 442 -5.43 -32.17 -4.35
C THR A 442 -4.63 -32.28 -3.04
N THR A 443 -3.47 -31.64 -2.97
CA THR A 443 -2.55 -31.70 -1.83
C THR A 443 -3.01 -30.83 -0.65
N GLY A 444 -3.89 -31.38 0.21
CA GLY A 444 -4.01 -30.96 1.61
C GLY A 444 -4.52 -29.53 1.88
N GLY A 445 -5.22 -28.90 0.95
CA GLY A 445 -5.69 -27.52 1.09
C GLY A 445 -6.73 -27.28 2.20
N ARG A 446 -6.83 -26.02 2.64
CA ARG A 446 -7.88 -25.52 3.55
C ARG A 446 -9.27 -25.76 2.94
N LYS A 447 -10.24 -26.17 3.78
CA LYS A 447 -11.61 -26.53 3.36
C LYS A 447 -12.67 -25.44 3.54
N TYR A 448 -12.31 -24.29 4.14
CA TYR A 448 -13.25 -23.20 4.38
C TYR A 448 -12.57 -21.83 4.27
N ALA A 449 -13.33 -20.83 3.83
CA ALA A 449 -12.98 -19.41 3.86
C ALA A 449 -13.98 -18.65 4.76
N ILE A 450 -13.62 -17.45 5.21
CA ILE A 450 -14.48 -16.63 6.07
C ILE A 450 -14.75 -15.30 5.38
N LEU A 451 -16.01 -14.85 5.37
CA LEU A 451 -16.36 -13.47 5.06
C LEU A 451 -16.58 -12.72 6.37
N LYS A 452 -15.73 -11.72 6.63
CA LYS A 452 -15.75 -10.87 7.82
C LYS A 452 -16.21 -9.47 7.43
N PRO A 453 -17.46 -9.07 7.72
CA PRO A 453 -17.86 -7.67 7.55
C PRO A 453 -17.10 -6.80 8.55
N ILE A 454 -16.44 -5.74 8.05
CA ILE A 454 -15.47 -4.98 8.84
C ILE A 454 -16.18 -4.27 10.00
N GLY A 455 -15.72 -4.54 11.22
CA GLY A 455 -16.34 -4.01 12.44
C GLY A 455 -17.63 -4.72 12.88
N PHE A 456 -17.96 -5.89 12.33
CA PHE A 456 -19.04 -6.77 12.81
C PHE A 456 -18.47 -8.00 13.53
N ASN A 457 -19.23 -8.54 14.47
CA ASN A 457 -18.90 -9.73 15.26
C ASN A 457 -19.36 -11.03 14.56
N GLU A 458 -20.53 -10.99 13.92
CA GLU A 458 -21.04 -12.07 13.08
C GLU A 458 -20.27 -12.17 11.76
N THR A 459 -20.06 -13.39 11.27
CA THR A 459 -19.31 -13.69 10.03
C THR A 459 -20.00 -14.80 9.23
N THR A 460 -19.66 -14.95 7.95
CA THR A 460 -20.13 -16.08 7.12
C THR A 460 -18.99 -17.06 6.86
N ILE A 461 -19.17 -18.33 7.27
CA ILE A 461 -18.24 -19.42 6.98
C ILE A 461 -18.63 -20.08 5.65
N ILE A 462 -17.74 -20.04 4.67
CA ILE A 462 -17.91 -20.72 3.37
C ILE A 462 -17.12 -22.03 3.40
N ASN A 463 -17.81 -23.16 3.55
CA ASN A 463 -17.24 -24.49 3.31
C ASN A 463 -17.13 -24.72 1.80
N VAL A 464 -15.98 -25.19 1.31
CA VAL A 464 -15.75 -25.45 -0.12
C VAL A 464 -15.42 -26.93 -0.36
N GLN A 465 -16.18 -27.55 -1.26
CA GLN A 465 -15.98 -28.92 -1.73
C GLN A 465 -15.44 -28.88 -3.17
N LYS A 466 -14.17 -29.28 -3.36
CA LYS A 466 -13.55 -29.37 -4.70
C LYS A 466 -13.91 -30.71 -5.36
N SER A 467 -14.84 -30.70 -6.32
CA SER A 467 -15.21 -31.85 -7.16
C SER A 467 -14.16 -32.08 -8.26
N CYS A 468 -13.02 -32.69 -7.89
CA CYS A 468 -11.89 -32.94 -8.80
C CYS A 468 -11.90 -34.34 -9.46
N ALA A 469 -12.58 -35.32 -8.86
CA ALA A 469 -12.57 -36.71 -9.30
C ALA A 469 -13.98 -37.17 -9.75
N CYS A 470 -13.99 -38.16 -10.65
CA CYS A 470 -15.19 -38.84 -11.12
C CYS A 470 -15.55 -39.97 -10.13
N GLN A 471 -16.83 -40.33 -10.00
CA GLN A 471 -17.26 -41.28 -8.96
C GLN A 471 -16.71 -42.69 -9.18
N ASN A 472 -16.52 -43.11 -10.43
CA ASN A 472 -15.97 -44.42 -10.78
C ASN A 472 -14.42 -44.47 -10.81
N GLY A 473 -13.74 -43.78 -9.89
CA GLY A 473 -12.29 -43.60 -9.89
C GLY A 473 -11.45 -44.89 -9.83
N ASP A 474 -11.79 -45.84 -8.95
CA ASP A 474 -10.91 -46.98 -8.60
C ASP A 474 -11.58 -48.37 -8.65
N ASN A 475 -12.88 -48.47 -8.94
CA ASN A 475 -13.61 -49.76 -8.91
C ASN A 475 -13.69 -50.50 -10.26
N ALA A 476 -13.12 -49.96 -11.33
CA ALA A 476 -12.97 -50.63 -12.61
C ALA A 476 -11.89 -51.74 -12.53
N LYS A 477 -12.27 -52.94 -12.08
CA LYS A 477 -11.38 -54.11 -12.05
C LYS A 477 -10.82 -54.37 -13.46
N PRO A 478 -9.49 -54.54 -13.65
CA PRO A 478 -8.90 -54.78 -14.97
C PRO A 478 -9.26 -56.19 -15.46
N LYS A 479 -10.38 -56.30 -16.18
CA LYS A 479 -10.89 -57.56 -16.76
C LYS A 479 -10.90 -57.56 -18.28
N ARG A 480 -9.69 -57.55 -18.85
CA ARG A 480 -9.25 -58.52 -19.87
C ARG A 480 -7.77 -58.29 -20.19
N VAL A 481 -6.92 -59.18 -19.70
CA VAL A 481 -5.72 -59.54 -20.45
C VAL A 481 -6.21 -60.37 -21.63
N TRP A 482 -6.00 -59.89 -22.86
CA TRP A 482 -5.91 -60.78 -24.01
C TRP A 482 -4.42 -61.11 -24.17
N ALA A 483 -4.10 -62.39 -24.07
CA ALA A 483 -2.77 -62.93 -24.31
C ALA A 483 -2.89 -63.91 -25.47
N ASP A 484 -2.22 -63.58 -26.57
CA ASP A 484 -2.00 -64.37 -27.77
C ASP A 484 -0.59 -63.93 -28.25
N GLU A 485 0.42 -64.78 -28.46
CA GLU A 485 0.54 -66.22 -28.22
C GLU A 485 1.93 -66.54 -27.62
N ILE A 486 2.13 -67.73 -27.05
CA ILE A 486 3.47 -68.23 -26.67
C ILE A 486 3.71 -69.61 -27.29
N PHE A 487 4.73 -69.72 -28.14
CA PHE A 487 5.45 -70.95 -28.48
C PHE A 487 6.97 -70.63 -28.54
N PRO A 488 7.88 -71.61 -28.38
CA PRO A 488 8.88 -71.50 -27.31
C PRO A 488 10.35 -71.61 -27.76
N ASP A 489 11.25 -71.47 -26.77
CA ASP A 489 12.68 -71.86 -26.70
C ASP A 489 13.47 -72.09 -28.01
N GLY A 490 14.51 -71.26 -28.23
CA GLY A 490 15.22 -71.23 -29.53
C GLY A 490 16.67 -70.75 -29.59
N LYS A 491 17.39 -70.58 -28.46
CA LYS A 491 18.84 -70.29 -28.36
C LYS A 491 19.36 -68.93 -28.91
N GLN A 492 20.41 -68.41 -28.28
CA GLN A 492 21.26 -67.36 -28.86
C GLN A 492 22.15 -67.92 -29.99
N PRO A 493 22.43 -67.12 -31.03
CA PRO A 493 23.71 -67.15 -31.73
C PRO A 493 24.63 -66.02 -31.22
N HIS A 494 25.81 -66.38 -30.71
CA HIS A 494 26.91 -65.45 -30.52
C HIS A 494 27.64 -65.33 -31.86
N CYS A 495 27.67 -64.14 -32.48
CA CYS A 495 28.47 -63.88 -33.68
C CYS A 495 29.49 -62.78 -33.41
N SER A 496 30.77 -63.15 -33.48
CA SER A 496 31.90 -62.24 -33.40
C SER A 496 32.42 -61.94 -34.80
N ASP A 497 32.60 -60.66 -35.11
CA ASP A 497 33.43 -60.11 -36.19
C ASP A 497 33.07 -60.47 -37.66
N SER A 498 33.59 -59.68 -38.60
CA SER A 498 33.54 -59.85 -40.06
C SER A 498 32.15 -59.90 -40.75
N GLY A 499 31.61 -58.70 -41.02
CA GLY A 499 31.20 -58.36 -42.40
C GLY A 499 29.83 -58.81 -42.92
N CYS A 500 28.75 -58.13 -42.53
CA CYS A 500 27.56 -57.96 -43.36
C CYS A 500 27.48 -56.53 -43.89
N SER A 501 27.77 -56.34 -45.18
CA SER A 501 27.57 -55.05 -45.87
C SER A 501 26.16 -54.96 -46.43
N TYR A 502 25.46 -53.85 -46.18
CA TYR A 502 24.30 -53.44 -46.97
C TYR A 502 24.48 -52.00 -47.48
N SER A 503 23.92 -51.73 -48.65
CA SER A 503 24.20 -50.55 -49.46
C SER A 503 23.69 -49.24 -48.85
N ARG A 504 24.43 -48.15 -49.10
CA ARG A 504 23.87 -46.80 -48.97
C ARG A 504 22.87 -46.56 -50.09
N GLU A 505 21.59 -46.46 -49.73
CA GLU A 505 20.62 -45.63 -50.44
C GLU A 505 20.19 -44.45 -49.54
N THR A 506 19.66 -43.40 -50.16
CA THR A 506 19.88 -42.03 -49.70
C THR A 506 18.97 -41.57 -48.55
N LEU A 507 19.57 -41.43 -47.36
CA LEU A 507 19.22 -40.48 -46.27
C LEU A 507 17.72 -40.34 -45.86
N PRO A 508 17.25 -41.13 -44.89
CA PRO A 508 16.06 -40.82 -44.09
C PRO A 508 16.18 -39.55 -43.23
N SER A 509 17.34 -38.91 -43.16
CA SER A 509 17.63 -37.81 -42.22
C SER A 509 17.24 -36.42 -42.71
N GLU A 510 17.03 -36.21 -44.01
CA GLU A 510 16.71 -34.88 -44.54
C GLU A 510 15.26 -34.46 -44.20
N GLU A 511 14.33 -35.41 -44.06
CA GLU A 511 12.97 -35.15 -43.57
C GLU A 511 12.94 -34.61 -42.12
N CYS A 512 14.03 -34.82 -41.38
CA CYS A 512 14.23 -34.38 -40.00
C CYS A 512 14.97 -33.02 -39.89
N ARG A 513 15.25 -32.33 -41.01
CA ARG A 513 15.82 -30.97 -41.01
C ARG A 513 14.74 -29.92 -41.30
N GLN A 514 14.90 -28.72 -40.73
CA GLN A 514 14.09 -27.56 -41.11
C GLN A 514 14.64 -26.85 -42.35
N HIS A 515 15.98 -26.77 -42.47
CA HIS A 515 16.73 -26.20 -43.59
C HIS A 515 18.02 -26.99 -43.78
N GLN A 516 18.63 -26.98 -44.98
CA GLN A 516 19.84 -27.76 -45.27
C GLN A 516 21.03 -27.41 -44.35
N ASP A 517 21.17 -26.12 -44.01
CA ASP A 517 22.22 -25.60 -43.13
C ASP A 517 21.99 -25.87 -41.62
N GLN A 518 20.86 -26.47 -41.25
CA GLN A 518 20.58 -26.82 -39.84
C GLN A 518 20.89 -28.29 -39.54
N PRO A 519 21.34 -28.60 -38.31
CA PRO A 519 21.51 -29.98 -37.87
C PRO A 519 20.16 -30.71 -37.80
N ILE A 520 20.22 -32.01 -38.02
CA ILE A 520 19.10 -32.95 -37.89
C ILE A 520 18.44 -32.76 -36.51
N CYS A 521 17.10 -32.62 -36.49
CA CYS A 521 16.32 -32.38 -35.28
C CYS A 521 16.86 -31.24 -34.40
N SER A 522 17.37 -30.17 -35.03
CA SER A 522 18.01 -29.01 -34.40
C SER A 522 19.18 -29.36 -33.45
N GLY A 523 19.74 -30.57 -33.55
CA GLY A 523 20.73 -31.09 -32.60
C GLY A 523 20.16 -31.42 -31.21
N ARG A 524 18.83 -31.48 -31.06
CA ARG A 524 18.12 -31.63 -29.78
C ARG A 524 17.19 -32.84 -29.73
N GLY A 525 17.38 -33.81 -30.62
CA GLY A 525 16.64 -35.07 -30.64
C GLY A 525 17.17 -36.04 -31.70
N ASP A 526 16.70 -37.28 -31.64
CA ASP A 526 17.04 -38.33 -32.61
C ASP A 526 16.07 -38.32 -33.79
N CYS A 527 16.57 -38.56 -35.00
CA CYS A 527 15.74 -38.78 -36.18
C CYS A 527 15.49 -40.28 -36.36
N ILE A 528 14.23 -40.71 -36.22
CA ILE A 528 13.79 -42.10 -36.36
C ILE A 528 12.58 -42.10 -37.30
N GLU A 529 12.64 -42.86 -38.40
CA GLU A 529 11.55 -42.98 -39.39
C GLU A 529 11.00 -41.62 -39.89
N GLY A 530 11.90 -40.71 -40.27
CA GLY A 530 11.56 -39.37 -40.78
C GLY A 530 10.98 -38.41 -39.74
N LYS A 531 11.01 -38.75 -38.44
CA LYS A 531 10.46 -37.96 -37.34
C LYS A 531 11.49 -37.71 -36.24
N CYS A 532 11.43 -36.52 -35.65
CA CYS A 532 12.31 -36.13 -34.56
C CYS A 532 11.73 -36.48 -33.17
N PHE A 533 12.55 -37.12 -32.35
CA PHE A 533 12.25 -37.49 -30.96
C PHE A 533 13.11 -36.65 -30.02
N CYS A 534 12.51 -35.61 -29.44
CA CYS A 534 13.25 -34.58 -28.70
C CYS A 534 13.78 -35.06 -27.34
N TYR A 535 15.01 -34.69 -27.01
CA TYR A 535 15.64 -35.03 -25.74
C TYR A 535 14.93 -34.35 -24.56
N LYS A 536 14.79 -35.09 -23.46
CA LYS A 536 14.25 -34.57 -22.19
C LYS A 536 15.37 -33.85 -21.43
N ASN A 537 15.17 -32.57 -21.12
CA ASN A 537 16.11 -31.77 -20.35
C ASN A 537 15.60 -31.60 -18.90
N LYS A 538 16.50 -31.26 -17.96
CA LYS A 538 16.14 -30.89 -16.57
C LYS A 538 15.59 -29.46 -16.47
N LEU A 539 15.87 -28.62 -17.45
CA LEU A 539 15.41 -27.22 -17.51
C LEU A 539 13.97 -27.06 -18.01
N GLY A 540 13.42 -28.06 -18.71
CA GLY A 540 12.10 -28.03 -19.32
C GLY A 540 12.00 -28.95 -20.55
N ARG A 541 10.97 -28.74 -21.38
CA ARG A 541 10.63 -29.55 -22.54
C ARG A 541 11.12 -28.92 -23.85
N VAL A 542 11.89 -29.69 -24.62
CA VAL A 542 12.12 -29.42 -26.04
C VAL A 542 11.00 -30.04 -26.87
N TYR A 543 10.47 -29.31 -27.86
CA TYR A 543 9.34 -29.72 -28.69
C TYR A 543 9.37 -29.11 -30.11
N GLY A 544 8.34 -29.39 -30.91
CA GLY A 544 8.23 -28.97 -32.32
C GLY A 544 8.66 -30.07 -33.30
N LYS A 545 8.25 -29.97 -34.57
CA LYS A 545 8.45 -31.02 -35.61
C LYS A 545 9.94 -31.43 -35.75
N TYR A 546 10.84 -30.48 -35.52
CA TYR A 546 12.29 -30.67 -35.64
C TYR A 546 13.02 -30.39 -34.31
N CYS A 547 12.32 -30.48 -33.17
CA CYS A 547 12.86 -30.16 -31.84
C CYS A 547 13.44 -28.72 -31.73
N GLN A 548 12.88 -27.80 -32.51
CA GLN A 548 13.36 -26.43 -32.65
C GLN A 548 12.78 -25.44 -31.62
N MET A 549 11.84 -25.88 -30.78
CA MET A 549 11.20 -25.06 -29.74
C MET A 549 11.52 -25.61 -28.36
N ASP A 550 11.48 -24.76 -27.35
CA ASP A 550 11.51 -25.14 -25.94
C ASP A 550 10.73 -24.14 -25.08
N ASP A 551 10.41 -24.55 -23.86
CA ASP A 551 9.63 -23.79 -22.87
C ASP A 551 10.49 -23.05 -21.84
N PHE A 552 11.82 -22.92 -22.06
CA PHE A 552 12.76 -22.35 -21.09
C PHE A 552 13.70 -21.25 -21.62
N SER A 553 13.81 -21.04 -22.94
CA SER A 553 14.74 -20.06 -23.54
C SER A 553 14.14 -18.65 -23.74
N CYS A 554 12.99 -18.35 -23.13
CA CYS A 554 12.37 -17.03 -23.21
C CYS A 554 13.06 -15.98 -22.31
N PRO A 555 12.82 -14.67 -22.51
CA PRO A 555 13.38 -13.63 -21.67
C PRO A 555 13.04 -13.77 -20.17
N TYR A 556 14.08 -13.70 -19.33
CA TYR A 556 13.94 -13.63 -17.88
C TYR A 556 13.83 -12.17 -17.41
N HIS A 557 13.13 -11.96 -16.29
CA HIS A 557 13.07 -10.70 -15.57
C HIS A 557 13.04 -10.97 -14.05
N GLN A 558 13.93 -10.32 -13.29
CA GLN A 558 14.09 -10.54 -11.84
C GLN A 558 14.22 -12.02 -11.43
N GLY A 559 14.91 -12.83 -12.25
CA GLY A 559 15.10 -14.27 -12.04
C GLY A 559 13.96 -15.17 -12.54
N ASN A 560 12.79 -14.62 -12.88
CA ASN A 560 11.64 -15.38 -13.37
C ASN A 560 11.54 -15.37 -14.89
N LEU A 561 11.31 -16.54 -15.50
CA LEU A 561 10.99 -16.69 -16.91
C LEU A 561 9.68 -15.95 -17.21
N CYS A 562 9.65 -15.07 -18.20
CA CYS A 562 8.47 -14.26 -18.54
C CYS A 562 7.83 -13.54 -17.34
N SER A 563 8.67 -13.08 -16.39
CA SER A 563 8.29 -12.49 -15.10
C SER A 563 7.40 -13.37 -14.19
N GLY A 564 7.14 -14.63 -14.56
CA GLY A 564 6.09 -15.46 -13.94
C GLY A 564 4.67 -15.17 -14.44
N ASN A 565 4.51 -14.26 -15.41
CA ASN A 565 3.22 -13.74 -15.88
C ASN A 565 2.90 -14.08 -17.34
N GLY A 566 3.54 -15.10 -17.90
CA GLY A 566 3.28 -15.57 -19.24
C GLY A 566 3.88 -16.95 -19.53
N GLU A 567 3.36 -17.61 -20.54
CA GLU A 567 3.89 -18.87 -21.06
C GLU A 567 5.05 -18.60 -22.04
N CYS A 568 6.04 -19.49 -22.07
CA CYS A 568 7.13 -19.43 -23.03
C CYS A 568 6.74 -20.21 -24.29
N GLU A 569 6.48 -19.52 -25.40
CA GLU A 569 6.22 -20.13 -26.71
C GLU A 569 7.32 -19.75 -27.69
N ALA A 570 8.12 -20.75 -28.11
CA ALA A 570 9.17 -20.60 -29.13
C ALA A 570 10.15 -19.43 -28.89
N GLY A 571 10.60 -19.26 -27.63
CA GLY A 571 11.53 -18.20 -27.24
C GLY A 571 10.91 -16.81 -27.04
N LYS A 572 9.58 -16.68 -27.11
CA LYS A 572 8.84 -15.44 -26.80
C LYS A 572 7.87 -15.64 -25.64
N CYS A 573 7.72 -14.59 -24.83
CA CYS A 573 6.76 -14.59 -23.73
C CYS A 573 5.36 -14.24 -24.23
N LYS A 574 4.40 -15.12 -23.95
CA LYS A 574 2.98 -14.96 -24.22
C LYS A 574 2.26 -14.66 -22.91
N CYS A 575 1.93 -13.38 -22.72
CA CYS A 575 1.46 -12.90 -21.43
C CYS A 575 0.07 -13.42 -21.09
N PHE A 576 -0.15 -13.67 -19.79
CA PHE A 576 -1.48 -13.94 -19.27
C PHE A 576 -2.37 -12.69 -19.38
N ALA A 577 -3.68 -12.89 -19.27
CA ALA A 577 -4.62 -11.78 -19.17
C ALA A 577 -4.22 -10.82 -18.03
N ASP A 578 -4.44 -9.52 -18.24
CA ASP A 578 -3.98 -8.40 -17.41
C ASP A 578 -2.45 -8.17 -17.37
N TRP A 579 -1.67 -8.73 -18.30
CA TRP A 579 -0.21 -8.47 -18.44
C TRP A 579 0.24 -8.16 -19.88
N GLU A 580 1.30 -7.34 -20.00
CA GLU A 580 1.88 -6.84 -21.26
C GLU A 580 3.41 -6.66 -21.18
N GLY A 581 4.01 -6.34 -22.34
CA GLY A 581 5.45 -6.16 -22.53
C GLY A 581 6.20 -7.44 -22.89
N ASP A 582 7.36 -7.32 -23.55
CA ASP A 582 8.12 -8.45 -24.14
C ASP A 582 8.57 -9.53 -23.13
N ARG A 583 8.51 -9.25 -21.83
CA ARG A 583 8.79 -10.19 -20.73
C ARG A 583 7.61 -10.35 -19.77
N CYS A 584 6.43 -9.88 -20.13
CA CYS A 584 5.21 -9.86 -19.30
C CYS A 584 5.40 -9.18 -17.94
N GLN A 585 6.25 -8.15 -17.91
CA GLN A 585 6.68 -7.47 -16.69
C GLN A 585 5.74 -6.35 -16.25
N CYS A 586 4.69 -6.04 -17.03
CA CYS A 586 3.82 -4.88 -16.82
C CYS A 586 2.35 -5.32 -16.73
N SER A 587 1.61 -4.92 -15.71
CA SER A 587 0.18 -5.27 -15.61
C SER A 587 -0.70 -4.20 -16.25
N LEU A 588 -1.76 -4.59 -16.95
CA LEU A 588 -2.75 -3.65 -17.52
C LEU A 588 -3.47 -2.82 -16.44
N GLN A 589 -3.52 -3.29 -15.19
CA GLN A 589 -4.04 -2.50 -14.08
C GLN A 589 -3.09 -1.35 -13.66
N SER A 590 -1.79 -1.49 -13.95
CA SER A 590 -0.78 -0.48 -13.63
C SER A 590 -1.01 0.84 -14.39
N ALA A 591 -1.56 0.79 -15.60
CA ALA A 591 -1.89 1.98 -16.40
C ALA A 591 -2.81 2.98 -15.66
N LYS A 592 -3.67 2.49 -14.76
CA LYS A 592 -4.52 3.36 -13.91
C LYS A 592 -3.71 4.22 -12.94
N GLN A 593 -2.52 3.78 -12.53
CA GLN A 593 -1.64 4.50 -11.61
C GLN A 593 -0.96 5.71 -12.27
N CYS A 594 -1.00 5.80 -13.60
CA CYS A 594 -0.50 6.93 -14.39
C CYS A 594 -1.58 8.02 -14.64
N LEU A 595 -2.82 7.83 -14.20
CA LEU A 595 -3.91 8.79 -14.43
C LEU A 595 -3.93 9.86 -13.34
N ASN A 596 -3.98 11.14 -13.74
CA ASN A 596 -4.23 12.24 -12.81
C ASN A 596 -5.74 12.40 -12.51
N SER A 597 -6.09 13.31 -11.59
CA SER A 597 -7.48 13.58 -11.18
C SER A 597 -8.40 14.13 -12.29
N LYS A 598 -7.86 14.48 -13.46
CA LYS A 598 -8.59 14.88 -14.66
C LYS A 598 -8.67 13.76 -15.72
N GLY A 599 -8.23 12.55 -15.39
CA GLY A 599 -8.21 11.40 -16.31
C GLY A 599 -7.10 11.45 -17.36
N GLN A 600 -6.10 12.33 -17.21
CA GLN A 600 -4.99 12.44 -18.16
C GLN A 600 -3.86 11.49 -17.75
N ILE A 601 -3.38 10.67 -18.69
CA ILE A 601 -2.16 9.87 -18.52
C ILE A 601 -0.98 10.83 -18.39
N CYS A 602 -0.21 10.69 -17.30
CA CYS A 602 1.01 11.46 -17.02
C CYS A 602 0.86 12.96 -17.25
N SER A 603 -0.31 13.50 -16.85
CA SER A 603 -0.70 14.92 -17.03
C SER A 603 -0.58 15.47 -18.45
N GLY A 604 -0.57 14.60 -19.46
CA GLY A 604 -0.32 14.95 -20.88
C GLY A 604 1.14 15.32 -21.19
N ARG A 605 2.08 15.01 -20.28
CA ARG A 605 3.50 15.44 -20.30
C ARG A 605 4.48 14.27 -20.23
N GLY A 606 4.00 13.05 -20.44
CA GLY A 606 4.79 11.83 -20.37
C GLY A 606 4.06 10.60 -20.88
N ASN A 607 4.79 9.50 -21.01
CA ASN A 607 4.27 8.17 -21.35
C ASN A 607 4.11 7.35 -20.07
N CYS A 608 3.07 6.52 -19.99
CA CYS A 608 2.95 5.53 -18.93
C CYS A 608 3.71 4.26 -19.31
N VAL A 609 4.74 3.93 -18.55
CA VAL A 609 5.50 2.68 -18.68
C VAL A 609 5.26 1.87 -17.41
N CYS A 610 4.41 0.85 -17.52
CA CYS A 610 4.20 -0.17 -16.49
C CYS A 610 3.78 0.41 -15.11
N GLY A 611 2.96 1.46 -15.13
CA GLY A 611 2.42 2.15 -13.95
C GLY A 611 3.27 3.31 -13.42
N LYS A 612 4.41 3.58 -14.04
CA LYS A 612 5.24 4.76 -13.78
C LYS A 612 5.16 5.72 -14.97
N CYS A 613 5.15 7.02 -14.71
CA CYS A 613 5.26 8.02 -15.78
C CYS A 613 6.72 8.33 -16.11
N GLU A 614 7.04 8.30 -17.41
CA GLU A 614 8.29 8.82 -17.97
C GLU A 614 7.98 10.13 -18.69
N CYS A 615 8.49 11.25 -18.18
CA CYS A 615 8.16 12.57 -18.68
C CYS A 615 8.87 12.86 -20.00
N THR A 616 8.11 13.24 -21.03
CA THR A 616 8.61 13.50 -22.39
C THR A 616 9.13 14.93 -22.56
N ASP A 617 8.69 15.86 -21.70
CA ASP A 617 9.31 17.16 -21.54
C ASP A 617 10.31 17.10 -20.35
N PRO A 618 11.62 17.30 -20.57
CA PRO A 618 12.63 17.18 -19.51
C PRO A 618 12.54 18.28 -18.43
N ARG A 619 11.65 19.26 -18.58
CA ARG A 619 11.33 20.28 -17.56
C ARG A 619 10.15 19.87 -16.67
N SER A 620 9.45 18.78 -17.01
CA SER A 620 8.33 18.24 -16.24
C SER A 620 8.81 17.13 -15.30
N PHE A 621 8.38 17.18 -14.04
CA PHE A 621 8.69 16.21 -13.00
C PHE A 621 7.47 15.94 -12.10
N GLY A 622 7.63 15.05 -11.13
CA GLY A 622 6.53 14.52 -10.29
C GLY A 622 6.14 13.10 -10.69
N ARG A 623 5.22 12.49 -9.93
CA ARG A 623 4.83 11.07 -10.11
C ARG A 623 4.08 10.86 -11.43
N LEU A 624 3.38 11.89 -11.89
CA LEU A 624 2.49 11.96 -13.04
C LEU A 624 2.89 13.11 -13.98
N CYS A 625 4.17 13.53 -13.98
CA CYS A 625 4.69 14.68 -14.74
C CYS A 625 3.89 15.98 -14.51
N GLU A 626 3.33 16.13 -13.32
CA GLU A 626 2.37 17.16 -12.91
C GLU A 626 3.02 18.53 -12.65
N TYR A 627 4.31 18.56 -12.30
CA TYR A 627 5.06 19.78 -12.03
C TYR A 627 5.93 20.16 -13.23
N CYS A 628 5.59 21.22 -13.95
CA CYS A 628 6.53 21.91 -14.83
C CYS A 628 6.52 23.41 -14.56
N PRO A 629 7.36 23.91 -13.63
CA PRO A 629 7.47 25.34 -13.32
C PRO A 629 7.82 26.18 -14.55
N ALA A 630 8.67 25.66 -15.43
CA ALA A 630 9.12 26.34 -16.66
C ALA A 630 8.15 26.20 -17.85
N CYS A 631 7.01 25.54 -17.69
CA CYS A 631 5.98 25.40 -18.73
C CYS A 631 4.73 26.26 -18.48
N ASN A 632 4.74 27.11 -17.43
CA ASN A 632 3.53 27.72 -16.91
C ASN A 632 3.57 29.26 -16.99
N THR A 633 3.27 29.82 -18.17
CA THR A 633 3.08 31.26 -18.38
C THR A 633 1.72 31.76 -17.85
N ALA A 634 1.29 31.25 -16.68
CA ALA A 634 -0.01 31.57 -16.08
C ALA A 634 -0.20 33.07 -15.79
N CYS A 635 0.88 33.85 -15.68
CA CYS A 635 0.79 35.32 -15.61
C CYS A 635 0.32 35.95 -16.94
N GLU A 636 0.72 35.42 -18.09
CA GLU A 636 0.31 35.93 -19.41
C GLU A 636 -1.13 35.52 -19.75
N GLU A 637 -1.48 34.24 -19.52
CA GLU A 637 -2.83 33.74 -19.79
C GLU A 637 -3.89 34.48 -18.95
N ASN A 638 -3.62 34.71 -17.66
CA ASN A 638 -4.56 35.35 -16.74
C ASN A 638 -4.49 36.90 -16.72
N TRP A 639 -3.50 37.54 -17.38
CA TRP A 639 -3.39 39.01 -17.43
C TRP A 639 -4.68 39.68 -17.94
N ASN A 640 -5.31 39.01 -18.91
CA ASN A 640 -6.56 39.44 -19.56
C ASN A 640 -7.74 39.55 -18.58
N CYS A 641 -7.80 38.69 -17.55
CA CYS A 641 -8.86 38.77 -16.51
C CYS A 641 -8.69 40.00 -15.61
N VAL A 642 -7.45 40.39 -15.26
CA VAL A 642 -7.18 41.60 -14.46
C VAL A 642 -7.66 42.84 -15.21
N GLN A 643 -7.31 42.93 -16.51
CA GLN A 643 -7.66 44.07 -17.35
C GLN A 643 -9.16 44.16 -17.66
N CYS A 644 -9.88 43.03 -17.62
CA CYS A 644 -11.33 42.98 -17.72
C CYS A 644 -12.04 43.64 -16.51
N HIS A 645 -11.58 43.37 -15.29
CA HIS A 645 -12.17 43.93 -14.06
C HIS A 645 -11.85 45.41 -13.84
N HIS A 646 -10.76 45.92 -14.41
CA HIS A 646 -10.30 47.30 -14.21
C HIS A 646 -10.94 48.35 -15.13
N SER A 647 -11.84 47.94 -16.04
CA SER A 647 -12.42 48.78 -17.08
C SER A 647 -13.67 49.53 -16.60
N ASN A 648 -13.47 50.68 -15.95
CA ASN A 648 -14.51 51.54 -15.33
C ASN A 648 -15.62 52.09 -16.28
N ASN A 649 -15.67 51.68 -17.55
CA ASN A 649 -16.71 52.05 -18.53
C ASN A 649 -17.11 50.84 -19.42
N ALA A 650 -17.12 49.63 -18.87
CA ALA A 650 -17.63 48.43 -19.55
C ALA A 650 -19.17 48.31 -19.44
N SER A 651 -19.82 47.86 -20.51
CA SER A 651 -21.27 47.58 -20.49
C SER A 651 -21.58 46.26 -19.75
N GLN A 652 -22.77 46.19 -19.13
CA GLN A 652 -23.17 45.08 -18.24
C GLN A 652 -22.95 43.68 -18.86
N ALA A 653 -23.27 43.50 -20.15
CA ALA A 653 -23.08 42.24 -20.85
C ALA A 653 -21.61 41.75 -20.90
N LYS A 654 -20.63 42.67 -20.96
CA LYS A 654 -19.21 42.29 -20.84
C LYS A 654 -18.85 41.86 -19.42
N LEU A 655 -19.45 42.47 -18.40
CA LEU A 655 -19.19 42.15 -16.99
C LEU A 655 -19.66 40.74 -16.64
N ASP A 656 -20.85 40.35 -17.12
CA ASP A 656 -21.41 39.02 -16.86
C ASP A 656 -20.75 37.91 -17.72
N GLN A 657 -20.27 38.24 -18.93
CA GLN A 657 -19.37 37.36 -19.69
C GLN A 657 -18.00 37.19 -19.00
N CYS A 658 -17.50 38.23 -18.32
CA CYS A 658 -16.25 38.15 -17.56
C CYS A 658 -16.40 37.25 -16.33
N LYS A 659 -17.49 37.38 -15.56
CA LYS A 659 -17.82 36.49 -14.42
C LYS A 659 -17.91 35.01 -14.80
N THR A 660 -18.38 34.70 -16.01
CA THR A 660 -18.50 33.31 -16.49
C THR A 660 -17.21 32.76 -17.08
N SER A 661 -16.26 33.62 -17.47
CA SER A 661 -14.98 33.23 -18.07
C SER A 661 -13.84 33.16 -17.04
N CYS A 662 -13.76 34.13 -16.14
CA CYS A 662 -12.71 34.27 -15.12
C CYS A 662 -13.18 33.68 -13.77
N ALA A 663 -13.51 32.39 -13.73
CA ALA A 663 -14.22 31.73 -12.62
C ALA A 663 -13.39 31.45 -11.34
N TYR A 664 -12.33 32.21 -11.08
CA TYR A 664 -11.54 32.12 -9.83
C TYR A 664 -12.00 33.17 -8.81
N LEU A 665 -11.94 32.80 -7.52
CA LEU A 665 -12.39 33.63 -6.41
C LEU A 665 -11.37 34.76 -6.17
N LEU A 666 -11.62 35.91 -6.81
CA LEU A 666 -10.77 37.09 -6.78
C LEU A 666 -10.88 37.78 -5.41
N HIS A 667 -10.19 37.22 -4.41
CA HIS A 667 -10.02 37.86 -3.12
C HIS A 667 -9.22 39.16 -3.30
N TYR A 668 -9.90 40.28 -3.08
CA TYR A 668 -9.25 41.53 -2.75
C TYR A 668 -8.63 41.40 -1.36
N VAL A 669 -7.44 40.81 -1.30
CA VAL A 669 -6.48 41.14 -0.25
C VAL A 669 -6.17 42.61 -0.46
N ASP A 670 -6.66 43.46 0.44
CA ASP A 670 -6.26 44.86 0.44
C ASP A 670 -4.76 44.90 0.75
N GLN A 671 -3.94 45.12 -0.29
CA GLN A 671 -2.50 45.07 -0.20
C GLN A 671 -1.94 46.36 0.43
N THR A 672 -2.39 46.60 1.67
CA THR A 672 -1.49 46.81 2.81
C THR A 672 -0.30 45.87 2.68
N SER A 673 0.67 46.30 1.89
CA SER A 673 1.82 45.50 1.57
C SER A 673 2.62 45.24 2.84
N GLU A 674 3.02 43.99 3.06
CA GLU A 674 4.14 43.65 3.94
C GLU A 674 5.50 44.06 3.31
N CYS A 675 5.49 45.16 2.56
CA CYS A 675 6.51 46.20 2.70
C CYS A 675 6.56 46.64 4.18
N PHE A 676 7.23 45.82 5.01
CA PHE A 676 7.59 46.09 6.41
C PHE A 676 7.71 47.58 6.67
N SER A 677 6.77 48.15 7.44
CA SER A 677 6.43 49.58 7.36
C SER A 677 7.64 50.49 7.63
N GLY A 678 8.32 50.86 6.54
CA GLY A 678 9.68 51.41 6.59
C GLY A 678 9.76 52.75 7.31
N ARG A 679 8.62 53.43 7.51
CA ARG A 679 8.54 54.72 8.20
C ARG A 679 8.87 54.64 9.69
N SER A 680 8.70 53.50 10.35
CA SER A 680 9.14 53.32 11.75
C SER A 680 10.62 52.96 11.81
N TYR A 681 11.03 51.88 11.14
CA TYR A 681 12.43 51.42 11.16
C TYR A 681 13.41 52.42 10.54
N PHE A 682 13.07 53.14 9.46
CA PHE A 682 13.93 54.19 8.92
C PHE A 682 14.03 55.39 9.87
N ARG A 683 12.99 55.70 10.66
CA ARG A 683 13.08 56.71 11.73
C ARG A 683 13.98 56.24 12.87
N VAL A 684 13.79 55.02 13.38
CA VAL A 684 14.62 54.45 14.45
C VAL A 684 16.08 54.33 14.01
N PHE A 685 16.34 53.83 12.80
CA PHE A 685 17.66 53.75 12.20
C PHE A 685 18.27 55.14 11.99
N SER A 686 17.51 56.12 11.48
CA SER A 686 18.00 57.52 11.35
C SER A 686 18.33 58.14 12.70
N ILE A 687 17.53 57.89 13.74
CA ILE A 687 17.80 58.37 15.10
C ILE A 687 19.07 57.72 15.66
N ILE A 688 19.22 56.39 15.53
CA ILE A 688 20.44 55.68 15.96
C ILE A 688 21.67 56.16 15.17
N PHE A 689 21.54 56.37 13.86
CA PHE A 689 22.61 56.89 13.01
C PHE A 689 22.99 58.33 13.37
N ILE A 690 22.01 59.22 13.59
CA ILE A 690 22.25 60.60 14.03
C ILE A 690 22.89 60.61 15.43
N VAL A 691 22.40 59.82 16.38
CA VAL A 691 22.96 59.74 17.74
C VAL A 691 24.39 59.19 17.72
N THR A 692 24.67 58.11 16.98
CA THR A 692 26.03 57.57 16.87
C THR A 692 26.98 58.52 16.11
N PHE A 693 26.51 59.23 15.09
CA PHE A 693 27.27 60.26 14.38
C PHE A 693 27.55 61.48 15.28
N LEU A 694 26.59 61.93 16.08
CA LEU A 694 26.76 63.02 17.05
C LEU A 694 27.72 62.62 18.19
N ILE A 695 27.64 61.39 18.69
CA ILE A 695 28.62 60.86 19.66
C ILE A 695 30.02 60.79 19.02
N GLY A 696 30.13 60.34 17.77
CA GLY A 696 31.37 60.34 17.01
C GLY A 696 31.97 61.75 16.85
N LEU A 697 31.14 62.74 16.47
CA LEU A 697 31.54 64.15 16.41
C LEU A 697 31.94 64.69 17.79
N LEU A 698 31.22 64.36 18.86
CA LEU A 698 31.57 64.78 20.22
C LEU A 698 32.93 64.21 20.64
N VAL A 699 33.19 62.92 20.36
CA VAL A 699 34.48 62.29 20.62
C VAL A 699 35.60 62.93 19.79
N VAL A 700 35.36 63.22 18.50
CA VAL A 700 36.33 63.94 17.64
C VAL A 700 36.57 65.37 18.14
N LEU A 701 35.55 66.07 18.63
CA LEU A 701 35.68 67.40 19.23
C LEU A 701 36.44 67.37 20.56
N ILE A 702 36.19 66.38 21.42
CA ILE A 702 36.94 66.16 22.67
C ILE A 702 38.40 65.83 22.36
N ILE A 703 38.69 64.93 21.41
CA ILE A 703 40.05 64.62 20.97
C ILE A 703 40.73 65.87 20.39
N ARG A 704 40.02 66.66 19.56
CA ARG A 704 40.53 67.94 19.02
C ARG A 704 40.78 68.95 20.14
N GLN A 705 39.95 69.02 21.17
CA GLN A 705 40.11 69.92 22.31
C GLN A 705 41.29 69.49 23.20
N ILE A 706 41.49 68.19 23.41
CA ILE A 706 42.67 67.61 24.08
C ILE A 706 43.95 67.91 23.27
N ILE A 707 43.92 67.79 21.95
CA ILE A 707 45.07 68.15 21.08
C ILE A 707 45.35 69.66 21.13
N LEU A 708 44.32 70.50 21.11
CA LEU A 708 44.47 71.96 21.21
C LEU A 708 45.00 72.41 22.59
N GLN A 709 44.49 71.84 23.68
CA GLN A 709 45.03 72.06 25.03
C GLN A 709 46.47 71.51 25.16
N GLY A 710 46.75 70.35 24.56
CA GLY A 710 48.08 69.76 24.50
C GLY A 710 49.12 70.59 23.74
N ASN A 711 48.70 71.38 22.74
CA ASN A 711 49.56 72.36 22.07
C ASN A 711 49.63 73.70 22.82
N SER A 712 48.61 74.08 23.59
CA SER A 712 48.60 75.32 24.38
C SER A 712 49.60 75.30 25.55
N ASN A 713 49.86 74.12 26.13
CA ASN A 713 50.76 73.94 27.27
C ASN A 713 52.21 73.56 26.88
N LYS A 714 52.71 74.00 25.71
CA LYS A 714 54.02 73.55 25.20
C LYS A 714 54.97 74.63 24.65
N VAL A 715 54.80 75.90 25.06
CA VAL A 715 55.82 76.95 24.89
C VAL A 715 55.91 77.80 26.18
N LYS A 716 57.14 78.12 26.61
CA LYS A 716 57.55 78.71 27.91
C LYS A 716 57.42 77.75 29.11
N SER A 717 58.43 77.56 29.95
CA SER A 717 59.87 77.86 29.77
C SER A 717 60.72 76.94 30.65
N SER A 718 61.97 76.69 30.23
CA SER A 718 63.01 76.13 31.10
C SER A 718 63.48 77.17 32.12
N ALA A 719 63.58 76.80 33.40
CA ALA A 719 64.41 77.48 34.43
C ALA A 719 64.52 76.66 35.76
N ASP A 720 65.50 75.75 35.79
CA ASP A 720 66.48 75.56 36.91
C ASP A 720 66.14 75.04 38.34
N TYR A 721 67.23 74.61 39.01
CA TYR A 721 67.50 74.40 40.47
C TYR A 721 66.95 73.20 41.31
N ARG A 722 67.84 72.19 41.45
CA ARG A 722 68.37 71.53 42.70
C ARG A 722 67.47 71.25 43.94
N VAL A 723 67.36 69.95 44.30
CA VAL A 723 68.01 69.26 45.47
C VAL A 723 68.06 70.05 46.82
N SER A 724 67.61 69.55 48.00
CA SER A 724 67.71 68.17 48.57
C SER A 724 66.76 67.80 49.74
N ALA A 725 66.51 66.48 49.88
CA ALA A 725 66.29 65.61 51.06
C ALA A 725 65.88 66.12 52.47
N THR A 726 65.03 65.33 53.17
CA THR A 726 65.47 64.42 54.27
C THR A 726 64.39 63.44 54.83
N LYS A 727 64.80 62.15 55.05
CA LYS A 727 64.38 61.15 56.10
C LYS A 727 62.86 60.81 56.28
N LYS A 728 62.38 59.60 56.64
CA LYS A 728 62.85 58.18 56.82
C LYS A 728 61.55 57.31 56.80
N ILE A 729 61.43 56.15 56.11
CA ILE A 729 61.89 54.77 56.46
C ILE A 729 61.24 54.23 57.76
N PRO A 730 60.64 53.01 57.84
CA PRO A 730 61.00 51.77 57.11
C PRO A 730 59.90 50.85 56.48
N LEU A 731 60.30 50.14 55.40
CA LEU A 731 60.10 48.71 55.00
C LEU A 731 58.76 47.95 55.26
N THR A 732 58.29 46.98 54.44
CA THR A 732 58.95 45.91 53.61
C THR A 732 57.91 45.34 52.57
N ARG A 733 58.07 44.37 51.63
CA ARG A 733 59.16 43.50 51.07
C ARG A 733 58.69 42.93 49.67
N LYS A 734 59.59 42.85 48.66
CA LYS A 734 59.70 41.86 47.50
C LYS A 734 58.45 41.43 46.67
N ARG A 735 58.40 41.59 45.33
CA ARG A 735 58.98 40.79 44.18
C ARG A 735 58.21 39.47 43.85
N LEU A 736 58.06 38.95 42.61
CA LEU A 736 58.56 39.28 41.25
C LEU A 736 57.68 38.66 40.11
N ALA A 737 57.84 39.21 38.87
CA ALA A 737 57.82 38.66 37.49
C ALA A 737 57.52 37.16 37.16
N ALA A 738 57.20 36.74 35.90
CA ALA A 738 56.68 37.39 34.66
C ALA A 738 56.51 36.35 33.51
N GLN A 739 55.95 36.77 32.36
CA GLN A 739 56.02 36.16 31.00
C GLN A 739 55.29 34.82 30.75
N ALA A 740 55.05 34.36 29.50
CA ALA A 740 54.53 35.00 28.26
C ALA A 740 54.43 33.97 27.11
N LEU A 741 53.38 34.04 26.26
CA LEU A 741 53.32 33.78 24.80
C LEU A 741 51.85 34.06 24.36
N GLN A 742 51.52 35.03 23.49
CA GLN A 742 51.58 35.03 22.01
C GLN A 742 50.65 34.02 21.31
N ARG A 743 49.96 34.35 20.20
CA ARG A 743 49.52 35.65 19.63
C ARG A 743 48.53 35.33 18.49
N GLY A 744 47.41 36.04 18.38
CA GLY A 744 46.43 35.83 17.30
C GLY A 744 46.36 36.98 16.29
N MET A 745 46.30 36.66 14.99
CA MET A 745 45.92 37.59 13.92
C MET A 745 45.06 36.88 12.86
N LYS A 746 44.10 37.61 12.28
CA LYS A 746 43.20 37.15 11.20
C LYS A 746 43.79 37.46 9.82
N PRO A 747 43.32 36.76 8.76
CA PRO A 747 43.04 37.41 7.48
C PRO A 747 41.53 37.48 7.15
N LYS A 748 41.19 38.18 6.06
CA LYS A 748 39.84 38.23 5.46
C LYS A 748 39.70 37.18 4.35
N LEU A 749 38.47 36.81 4.00
CA LEU A 749 38.14 36.11 2.74
C LEU A 749 37.51 37.07 1.71
N GLN A 750 37.81 36.84 0.43
CA GLN A 750 36.97 37.15 -0.74
C GLN A 750 37.34 36.15 -1.87
N PRO A 751 36.56 36.03 -2.97
CA PRO A 751 36.05 34.73 -3.39
C PRO A 751 36.73 34.12 -4.63
N LEU A 752 36.44 32.83 -4.86
CA LEU A 752 36.65 32.12 -6.12
C LEU A 752 35.35 31.42 -6.58
N LYS A 753 35.30 31.09 -7.88
CA LYS A 753 34.18 30.42 -8.57
C LYS A 753 34.39 28.89 -8.65
N PRO A 754 33.37 28.09 -9.03
CA PRO A 754 33.45 26.62 -9.00
C PRO A 754 34.20 26.04 -10.19
N GLU A 755 34.63 24.79 -10.03
CA GLU A 755 35.16 23.90 -11.07
C GLU A 755 34.64 22.45 -10.82
N GLU A 756 35.02 21.49 -11.65
CA GLU A 756 34.16 20.35 -12.06
C GLU A 756 34.55 18.95 -11.53
N GLU A 757 33.61 17.99 -11.62
CA GLU A 757 33.76 16.53 -11.43
C GLU A 757 34.21 16.02 -10.03
N ARG A 758 34.06 14.74 -9.62
CA ARG A 758 33.72 13.49 -10.33
C ARG A 758 33.09 12.45 -9.37
N ASP A 759 32.26 11.54 -9.88
CA ASP A 759 31.79 10.33 -9.16
C ASP A 759 32.92 9.30 -8.94
N PRO A 760 32.79 8.45 -7.91
CA PRO A 760 33.30 7.07 -7.96
C PRO A 760 32.22 6.04 -7.57
N SER A 761 31.91 5.13 -8.49
CA SER A 761 31.20 3.89 -8.16
C SER A 761 32.09 2.94 -7.36
N PHE A 762 31.50 2.15 -6.47
CA PHE A 762 32.19 1.01 -5.85
C PHE A 762 31.36 -0.27 -5.98
N SER A 763 31.92 -1.24 -6.69
CA SER A 763 31.45 -2.62 -6.76
C SER A 763 32.65 -3.57 -6.85
N HIS A 764 32.43 -4.81 -6.40
CA HIS A 764 33.38 -5.93 -6.35
C HIS A 764 34.51 -5.93 -5.29
N PHE A 765 34.92 -7.16 -5.01
CA PHE A 765 35.87 -7.68 -4.01
C PHE A 765 35.34 -7.74 -2.55
N PHE A 766 35.26 -8.92 -1.90
CA PHE A 766 35.72 -10.27 -2.27
C PHE A 766 34.62 -11.34 -2.30
N ASP A 767 34.80 -12.32 -3.19
CA ASP A 767 34.22 -13.65 -3.15
C ASP A 767 35.20 -14.60 -2.44
N THR A 768 34.69 -15.62 -1.72
CA THR A 768 35.38 -16.91 -1.52
C THR A 768 34.43 -17.94 -0.92
N SER A 769 34.33 -19.10 -1.55
CA SER A 769 33.67 -20.29 -1.01
C SER A 769 34.56 -21.53 -1.20
N HIS A 770 34.31 -22.58 -0.40
CA HIS A 770 35.01 -23.88 -0.36
C HIS A 770 36.48 -23.94 0.11
N VAL A 771 36.69 -24.50 1.31
CA VAL A 771 37.59 -25.67 1.54
C VAL A 771 36.90 -26.62 2.54
N TYR A 772 37.23 -27.91 2.50
CA TYR A 772 36.54 -29.02 3.18
C TYR A 772 37.22 -29.48 4.50
N ASN A 773 36.43 -30.11 5.39
CA ASN A 773 36.80 -31.06 6.47
C ASN A 773 38.06 -30.86 7.34
N LYS A 774 37.84 -30.85 8.67
CA LYS A 774 38.55 -31.77 9.59
C LYS A 774 37.70 -32.14 10.81
N GLU A 775 37.88 -33.37 11.32
CA GLU A 775 37.06 -33.94 12.39
C GLU A 775 37.64 -33.73 13.82
N LYS A 776 36.83 -34.18 14.80
CA LYS A 776 37.19 -34.89 16.06
C LYS A 776 37.30 -34.11 17.38
N ASN A 777 36.39 -34.51 18.28
CA ASN A 777 36.59 -34.88 19.68
C ASN A 777 37.18 -33.86 20.67
N PHE A 778 36.28 -33.18 21.39
CA PHE A 778 35.95 -33.42 22.81
C PHE A 778 34.49 -32.96 23.01
N GLY A 779 33.66 -33.46 23.92
CA GLY A 779 33.80 -34.44 24.99
C GLY A 779 32.69 -34.17 26.02
N ASN A 780 32.07 -35.19 26.62
CA ASN A 780 30.97 -35.01 27.58
C ASN A 780 31.43 -34.19 28.81
N THR A 781 30.55 -33.67 29.69
CA THR A 781 30.06 -34.43 30.87
C THR A 781 29.10 -33.60 31.76
N LEU A 782 27.88 -34.13 31.99
CA LEU A 782 26.95 -33.96 33.14
C LEU A 782 26.18 -32.64 33.46
N LEU A 783 24.84 -32.82 33.51
CA LEU A 783 23.89 -32.54 34.62
C LEU A 783 23.38 -31.12 34.95
N LEU A 784 22.12 -30.89 34.55
CA LEU A 784 20.98 -30.50 35.41
C LEU A 784 20.87 -31.43 36.64
N PRO A 785 20.30 -31.04 37.82
CA PRO A 785 18.93 -30.51 37.88
C PRO A 785 18.50 -29.53 39.00
N TRP A 786 17.34 -28.91 38.76
CA TRP A 786 16.28 -28.48 39.71
C TRP A 786 16.60 -27.42 40.78
N ALA A 787 16.06 -26.22 40.54
CA ALA A 787 15.23 -25.47 41.48
C ALA A 787 14.12 -24.76 40.67
#